data_AF-A0A2D6N795-F1
#
_entry.id   AF-A0A2D6N795-F1
#
_cell.length_a   1.000
_cell.length_b   1.000
_cell.length_c   1.000
_cell.angle_alpha   90.00
_cell.angle_beta   90.00
_cell.angle_gamma   90.00
#
_symmetry.space_group_name_H-M   'P 1'
#
loop_
_entity.id
_entity.type
_entity.pdbx_description
1 polymer ?
#
loop_
_entity_poly.entity_id
_entity_poly.type
_entity_poly.pdbx_seq_one_letter_code
_entity_poly.pdbx_strand_id
1 'polypeptide(L)'
;MRFRGDASVDGARGNSGPEATPSITSAPVPRRRPIAGYAAGLLLLLLIAAYALTAGRLALYRHWNLESQALDMGYADQITWNNLQGNFFRFTVFRGAVGHEQGRPLAFGQGADPDSLLAFHVEPLFLPLAALCLIHAGPETLIVLLTGVLALGALPVYGIAHRQLDHRGAALAFAAMYLLSPSIQAANLADFHIVSMAGALLLFAWYFLLSGRFWAFVFMAGVCTLAKEEVGLIVGMMGLYAALVLRKWLLGLTVAVLAFTWVALSVGVIIPYFSGGRPSLFTVRYADAIALLRDFPGELLEGNLGWPVPGWTVTYLRHLLASSGVVALLGPIQLAVSAPALAINGLSNSTWQHGGGAHYSAEAIPALIVAAIFGTSLLATVAQPWLKLPRSGVVVVLAVIGLSFAVVESRNEGILPPAKRFWWPAGEVRAGRLAPLLEQIPVDAVVSAQSNVFPHLSRREKIYVFPTINDAEYVLIDVAGTSDPLPVDVLYDEANALLRNPQFEFLGGDDGLLLFKRHAESRAATVSVPPPAFYSFLRASENERYTPVEVSFEGLFEVVGYRMEPLPEVRYSIRRATPVLYVRPQAGTSQNYRLTPFAVGQDDFSRNVDSGNSAQLWHPTSQWSSGELIRLRYPPIVYSPGFLLGIGAQIGTDAVVPRLRVTHATVPVLDHSRVAVLSELP
;
A
#
# COMPACT_ATOMS: atom_id res chain seq x y z
N MET A 1 -11.39 -58.95 82.42
CA MET A 1 -11.13 -57.50 82.19
C MET A 1 -12.48 -56.81 82.00
N ARG A 2 -12.60 -55.55 82.43
CA ARG A 2 -13.79 -54.90 83.01
C ARG A 2 -14.95 -54.55 82.03
N PHE A 3 -16.17 -54.85 82.51
CA PHE A 3 -17.43 -54.06 82.56
C PHE A 3 -17.95 -53.16 81.41
N ARG A 4 -19.21 -53.48 81.01
CA ARG A 4 -20.48 -52.69 80.90
C ARG A 4 -20.55 -51.29 80.24
N GLY A 5 -21.70 -51.10 79.57
CA GLY A 5 -22.54 -49.90 79.59
C GLY A 5 -22.56 -49.14 78.27
N ASP A 6 -23.65 -49.09 77.49
CA ASP A 6 -24.99 -48.47 77.67
C ASP A 6 -25.13 -47.13 76.92
N ALA A 7 -26.40 -46.87 76.60
CA ALA A 7 -27.00 -45.92 75.67
C ALA A 7 -26.79 -44.40 75.90
N SER A 8 -27.39 -43.63 74.98
CA SER A 8 -27.96 -42.26 75.07
C SER A 8 -27.17 -41.17 74.31
N VAL A 9 -27.70 -40.54 73.25
CA VAL A 9 -28.73 -39.48 73.10
C VAL A 9 -28.12 -38.07 73.08
N ASP A 10 -28.48 -37.35 72.00
CA ASP A 10 -28.54 -35.90 71.74
C ASP A 10 -27.34 -34.97 71.97
N GLY A 11 -27.12 -34.10 70.97
CA GLY A 11 -26.28 -32.93 71.13
C GLY A 11 -25.98 -32.19 69.83
N ALA A 12 -26.97 -31.48 69.30
CA ALA A 12 -26.79 -30.49 68.24
C ALA A 12 -25.68 -29.47 68.62
N ARG A 13 -24.68 -29.30 67.75
CA ARG A 13 -23.88 -28.09 67.66
C ARG A 13 -23.64 -27.76 66.20
N GLY A 14 -24.15 -26.59 65.81
CA GLY A 14 -23.92 -26.01 64.50
C GLY A 14 -22.43 -25.77 64.27
N ASN A 15 -22.01 -26.00 63.03
CA ASN A 15 -20.80 -25.39 62.52
C ASN A 15 -21.07 -24.92 61.08
N SER A 16 -20.83 -23.64 60.89
CA SER A 16 -21.07 -22.85 59.68
C SER A 16 -19.86 -22.89 58.75
N GLY A 17 -20.09 -23.27 57.49
CA GLY A 17 -19.29 -22.92 56.30
C GLY A 17 -18.52 -24.08 55.62
N PRO A 18 -18.16 -23.99 54.32
CA PRO A 18 -18.51 -22.97 53.32
C PRO A 18 -19.39 -23.50 52.16
N GLU A 19 -20.01 -22.56 51.47
CA GLU A 19 -20.83 -22.72 50.27
C GLU A 19 -20.17 -23.58 49.18
N ALA A 20 -20.89 -24.61 48.75
CA ALA A 20 -20.59 -25.34 47.53
C ALA A 20 -20.75 -24.41 46.32
N THR A 21 -19.67 -24.28 45.56
CA THR A 21 -19.67 -23.71 44.22
C THR A 21 -20.74 -24.41 43.35
N PRO A 22 -21.55 -23.68 42.57
CA PRO A 22 -22.52 -24.34 41.70
C PRO A 22 -21.78 -25.05 40.57
N SER A 23 -21.70 -26.37 40.67
CA SER A 23 -21.32 -27.24 39.56
C SER A 23 -22.33 -27.03 38.44
N ILE A 24 -21.86 -26.51 37.30
CA ILE A 24 -22.64 -26.40 36.07
C ILE A 24 -22.93 -27.82 35.59
N THR A 25 -24.10 -28.33 35.96
CA THR A 25 -24.69 -29.53 35.35
C THR A 25 -24.90 -29.23 33.87
N SER A 26 -24.18 -29.97 33.02
CA SER A 26 -24.27 -29.91 31.57
C SER A 26 -25.69 -30.26 31.10
N ALA A 27 -26.50 -29.24 30.78
CA ALA A 27 -27.70 -29.44 29.99
C ALA A 27 -27.32 -29.99 28.61
N PRO A 28 -28.12 -30.90 28.02
CA PRO A 28 -27.81 -31.48 26.71
C PRO A 28 -27.78 -30.37 25.65
N VAL A 29 -26.63 -30.24 24.98
CA VAL A 29 -26.42 -29.29 23.88
C VAL A 29 -27.40 -29.64 22.76
N PRO A 30 -28.33 -28.75 22.37
CA PRO A 30 -29.17 -29.00 21.21
C PRO A 30 -28.25 -29.16 20.00
N ARG A 31 -28.35 -30.31 19.30
CA ARG A 31 -27.62 -30.61 18.07
C ARG A 31 -27.85 -29.46 17.07
N ARG A 32 -26.91 -28.51 17.00
CA ARG A 32 -26.95 -27.38 16.06
C ARG A 32 -27.04 -27.96 14.65
N ARG A 33 -28.00 -27.50 13.84
CA ARG A 33 -28.23 -27.98 12.47
C ARG A 33 -26.92 -27.85 11.67
N PRO A 34 -26.33 -28.97 11.18
CA PRO A 34 -25.02 -28.96 10.54
C PRO A 34 -24.99 -28.11 9.26
N ILE A 35 -26.14 -28.01 8.57
CA ILE A 35 -26.33 -27.25 7.33
C ILE A 35 -25.96 -25.77 7.48
N ALA A 36 -26.41 -25.09 8.55
CA ALA A 36 -26.09 -23.68 8.76
C ALA A 36 -24.60 -23.46 9.09
N GLY A 37 -23.89 -24.49 9.53
CA GLY A 37 -22.45 -24.45 9.75
C GLY A 37 -21.70 -24.54 8.43
N TYR A 38 -22.09 -25.52 7.60
CA TYR A 38 -21.54 -25.67 6.25
C TYR A 38 -21.80 -24.46 5.37
N ALA A 39 -23.02 -23.89 5.40
CA ALA A 39 -23.36 -22.69 4.64
C ALA A 39 -22.50 -21.49 5.04
N ALA A 40 -22.31 -21.26 6.35
CA ALA A 40 -21.45 -20.16 6.82
C ALA A 40 -19.98 -20.40 6.45
N GLY A 41 -19.49 -21.63 6.56
CA GLY A 41 -18.14 -22.00 6.12
C GLY A 41 -17.94 -21.77 4.62
N LEU A 42 -18.90 -22.19 3.78
CA LEU A 42 -18.86 -21.96 2.35
C LEU A 42 -18.87 -20.47 2.00
N LEU A 43 -19.75 -19.68 2.62
CA LEU A 43 -19.80 -18.22 2.40
C LEU A 43 -18.49 -17.53 2.80
N LEU A 44 -17.86 -17.94 3.91
CA LEU A 44 -16.55 -17.43 4.29
C LEU A 44 -15.48 -17.76 3.23
N LEU A 45 -15.44 -19.00 2.74
CA LEU A 45 -14.52 -19.39 1.67
C LEU A 45 -14.78 -18.62 0.37
N LEU A 46 -16.04 -18.37 0.02
CA LEU A 46 -16.41 -17.55 -1.13
C LEU A 46 -15.94 -16.10 -0.98
N LEU A 47 -16.06 -15.49 0.21
CA LEU A 47 -15.54 -14.15 0.47
C LEU A 47 -14.01 -14.09 0.34
N ILE A 48 -13.31 -15.07 0.90
CA ILE A 48 -11.85 -15.21 0.80
C ILE A 48 -11.43 -15.38 -0.66
N ALA A 49 -12.08 -16.28 -1.39
CA ALA A 49 -11.78 -16.53 -2.80
C ALA A 49 -12.08 -15.30 -3.67
N ALA A 50 -13.21 -14.61 -3.45
CA ALA A 50 -13.57 -13.41 -4.18
C ALA A 50 -12.53 -12.29 -3.97
N TYR A 51 -12.09 -12.07 -2.72
CA TYR A 51 -11.04 -11.10 -2.42
C TYR A 51 -9.72 -11.52 -3.09
N ALA A 52 -9.26 -12.76 -2.87
CA ALA A 52 -7.97 -13.24 -3.38
C ALA A 52 -7.90 -13.19 -4.90
N LEU A 53 -8.96 -13.62 -5.60
CA LEU A 53 -9.02 -13.59 -7.06
C LEU A 53 -9.07 -12.16 -7.60
N THR A 54 -9.83 -11.26 -6.98
CA THR A 54 -9.97 -9.88 -7.48
C THR A 54 -8.70 -9.08 -7.21
N ALA A 55 -8.24 -9.08 -5.96
CA ALA A 55 -7.08 -8.31 -5.54
C ALA A 55 -5.77 -8.87 -6.11
N GLY A 56 -5.60 -10.20 -6.09
CA GLY A 56 -4.40 -10.85 -6.64
C GLY A 56 -4.30 -10.70 -8.14
N ARG A 57 -5.41 -10.83 -8.88
CA ARG A 57 -5.39 -10.59 -10.33
C ARG A 57 -5.10 -9.13 -10.67
N LEU A 58 -5.63 -8.19 -9.89
CA LEU A 58 -5.30 -6.77 -10.07
C LEU A 58 -3.82 -6.48 -9.77
N ALA A 59 -3.28 -7.03 -8.68
CA ALA A 59 -1.87 -6.88 -8.32
C ALA A 59 -0.93 -7.47 -9.39
N LEU A 60 -1.24 -8.68 -9.90
CA LEU A 60 -0.49 -9.30 -11.00
C LEU A 60 -0.59 -8.49 -12.29
N TYR A 61 -1.78 -7.97 -12.62
CA TYR A 61 -1.94 -7.15 -13.81
C TYR A 61 -1.12 -5.87 -13.74
N ARG A 62 -1.07 -5.21 -12.58
CA ARG A 62 -0.19 -4.05 -12.34
C ARG A 62 1.28 -4.41 -12.57
N HIS A 63 1.74 -5.54 -12.04
CA HIS A 63 3.10 -6.02 -12.29
C HIS A 63 3.36 -6.24 -13.79
N TRP A 64 2.50 -6.99 -14.48
CA TRP A 64 2.65 -7.25 -15.92
C TRP A 64 2.47 -5.99 -16.81
N ASN A 65 1.91 -4.92 -16.28
CA ASN A 65 1.84 -3.62 -16.96
C ASN A 65 3.02 -2.69 -16.67
N LEU A 66 4.07 -3.19 -16.00
CA LEU A 66 5.23 -2.40 -15.59
C LEU A 66 4.82 -1.27 -14.63
N GLU A 67 3.95 -1.59 -13.65
CA GLU A 67 3.51 -0.64 -12.61
C GLU A 67 4.03 -0.99 -11.21
N SER A 68 4.72 -2.13 -11.05
CA SER A 68 5.50 -2.45 -9.84
C SER A 68 6.83 -1.70 -9.83
N GLN A 69 7.32 -1.28 -8.66
CA GLN A 69 8.49 -0.40 -8.55
C GLN A 69 9.71 -1.08 -7.94
N ALA A 70 10.90 -0.52 -8.18
CA ALA A 70 12.16 -1.01 -7.65
C ALA A 70 12.20 -0.97 -6.11
N LEU A 71 11.72 0.13 -5.53
CA LEU A 71 11.77 0.41 -4.09
C LEU A 71 10.86 -0.44 -3.23
N ASP A 72 9.92 -1.19 -3.82
CA ASP A 72 9.00 -2.06 -3.09
C ASP A 72 9.12 -3.50 -3.59
N MET A 73 8.65 -3.76 -4.82
CA MET A 73 8.69 -5.10 -5.40
C MET A 73 10.12 -5.55 -5.74
N GLY A 74 10.90 -4.66 -6.36
CA GLY A 74 12.21 -5.01 -6.91
C GLY A 74 13.23 -5.45 -5.86
N TYR A 75 13.37 -4.69 -4.78
CA TYR A 75 14.30 -5.08 -3.71
C TYR A 75 13.80 -6.32 -2.94
N ALA A 76 12.49 -6.46 -2.72
CA ALA A 76 11.95 -7.64 -2.04
C ALA A 76 12.25 -8.94 -2.81
N ASP A 77 12.06 -8.93 -4.14
CA ASP A 77 12.42 -10.06 -4.99
C ASP A 77 13.94 -10.29 -5.02
N GLN A 78 14.74 -9.21 -5.15
CA GLN A 78 16.21 -9.31 -5.13
C GLN A 78 16.72 -9.93 -3.82
N ILE A 79 16.22 -9.50 -2.66
CA ILE A 79 16.59 -10.05 -1.34
C ILE A 79 16.20 -11.53 -1.26
N THR A 80 14.98 -11.87 -1.67
CA THR A 80 14.47 -13.24 -1.62
C THR A 80 15.35 -14.16 -2.47
N TRP A 81 15.74 -13.70 -3.66
CA TRP A 81 16.66 -14.42 -4.54
C TRP A 81 18.07 -14.53 -3.97
N ASN A 82 18.65 -13.43 -3.46
CA ASN A 82 19.99 -13.41 -2.88
C ASN A 82 20.10 -14.29 -1.63
N ASN A 83 19.06 -14.37 -0.81
CA ASN A 83 19.00 -15.30 0.34
C ASN A 83 19.15 -16.76 -0.10
N LEU A 84 18.57 -17.15 -1.24
CA LEU A 84 18.76 -18.50 -1.80
C LEU A 84 20.19 -18.75 -2.28
N GLN A 85 20.89 -17.71 -2.75
CA GLN A 85 22.28 -17.81 -3.21
C GLN A 85 23.30 -17.78 -2.05
N GLY A 86 22.86 -17.62 -0.79
CA GLY A 86 23.73 -17.47 0.38
C GLY A 86 24.18 -16.02 0.64
N ASN A 87 23.72 -15.06 -0.17
CA ASN A 87 23.97 -13.63 -0.01
C ASN A 87 22.91 -13.01 0.90
N PHE A 88 22.93 -13.37 2.18
CA PHE A 88 21.85 -13.03 3.10
C PHE A 88 21.60 -11.52 3.21
N PHE A 89 20.33 -11.12 3.05
CA PHE A 89 19.82 -9.75 3.15
C PHE A 89 20.43 -8.75 2.16
N ARG A 90 21.05 -9.21 1.07
CA ARG A 90 21.70 -8.36 0.08
C ARG A 90 20.75 -7.82 -0.99
N PHE A 91 20.89 -6.55 -1.31
CA PHE A 91 20.23 -5.89 -2.44
C PHE A 91 21.00 -4.62 -2.84
N THR A 92 20.68 -4.03 -4.00
CA THR A 92 21.46 -2.90 -4.56
C THR A 92 20.61 -1.69 -4.94
N VAL A 93 19.32 -1.65 -4.56
CA VAL A 93 18.37 -0.61 -5.00
C VAL A 93 18.74 0.80 -4.54
N PHE A 94 19.40 0.95 -3.38
CA PHE A 94 19.81 2.25 -2.83
C PHE A 94 21.22 2.70 -3.24
N ARG A 95 21.89 1.98 -4.14
CA ARG A 95 23.13 2.47 -4.73
C ARG A 95 22.79 3.57 -5.74
N GLY A 96 23.13 4.81 -5.40
CA GLY A 96 23.05 5.97 -6.30
C GLY A 96 21.98 6.99 -5.90
N ALA A 97 21.31 7.59 -6.89
CA ALA A 97 20.41 8.73 -6.69
C ALA A 97 18.99 8.35 -6.24
N VAL A 98 18.85 7.28 -5.45
CA VAL A 98 17.56 6.77 -4.99
C VAL A 98 17.48 6.82 -3.47
N GLY A 99 16.31 7.18 -2.95
CA GLY A 99 16.08 7.35 -1.52
C GLY A 99 16.28 8.79 -1.10
N HIS A 100 15.17 9.51 -1.00
CA HIS A 100 15.12 10.82 -0.38
C HIS A 100 13.81 10.95 0.40
N GLU A 101 13.83 11.68 1.51
CA GLU A 101 12.65 11.99 2.29
C GLU A 101 12.63 13.49 2.56
N GLN A 102 11.57 14.18 2.14
CA GLN A 102 11.42 15.63 2.33
C GLN A 102 12.64 16.44 1.84
N GLY A 103 13.18 16.06 0.68
CA GLY A 103 14.35 16.70 0.06
C GLY A 103 15.69 16.35 0.69
N ARG A 104 15.72 15.48 1.70
CA ARG A 104 16.97 14.98 2.29
C ARG A 104 17.36 13.65 1.62
N PRO A 105 18.58 13.54 1.07
CA PRO A 105 19.04 12.28 0.49
C PRO A 105 19.35 11.26 1.58
N LEU A 106 19.26 9.99 1.20
CA LEU A 106 19.75 8.88 2.01
C LEU A 106 21.25 9.01 2.27
N ALA A 107 21.66 8.78 3.52
CA ALA A 107 23.03 9.02 3.97
C ALA A 107 23.47 8.00 5.02
N PHE A 108 24.69 7.47 4.86
CA PHE A 108 25.24 6.41 5.71
C PHE A 108 26.46 6.85 6.51
N GLY A 109 26.64 6.31 7.70
CA GLY A 109 27.81 6.61 8.54
C GLY A 109 29.08 5.92 8.04
N GLN A 110 30.20 6.21 8.69
CA GLN A 110 31.46 5.55 8.36
C GLN A 110 31.36 4.05 8.68
N GLY A 111 31.79 3.20 7.75
CA GLY A 111 31.78 1.75 7.91
C GLY A 111 30.41 1.08 7.72
N ALA A 112 29.41 1.82 7.23
CA ALA A 112 28.10 1.28 6.92
C ALA A 112 28.14 0.27 5.75
N ASP A 113 27.15 -0.62 5.72
CA ASP A 113 26.88 -1.55 4.62
C ASP A 113 25.54 -1.20 3.95
N PRO A 114 25.53 -0.29 2.96
CA PRO A 114 24.31 0.21 2.34
C PRO A 114 23.57 -0.83 1.47
N ASP A 115 24.19 -1.98 1.22
CA ASP A 115 23.63 -3.06 0.42
C ASP A 115 23.00 -4.17 1.27
N SER A 116 22.97 -3.98 2.59
CA SER A 116 22.32 -4.89 3.53
C SER A 116 20.97 -4.33 3.95
N LEU A 117 19.91 -5.13 3.87
CA LEU A 117 18.58 -4.73 4.36
C LEU A 117 18.64 -4.30 5.82
N LEU A 118 19.53 -4.93 6.60
CA LEU A 118 19.73 -4.67 8.02
C LEU A 118 20.22 -3.25 8.31
N ALA A 119 20.71 -2.49 7.32
CA ALA A 119 21.00 -1.05 7.47
C ALA A 119 19.74 -0.19 7.52
N PHE A 120 18.58 -0.74 7.17
CA PHE A 120 17.30 -0.04 7.03
C PHE A 120 16.20 -0.66 7.88
N HIS A 121 16.02 -1.98 7.73
CA HIS A 121 14.97 -2.79 8.33
C HIS A 121 15.50 -4.16 8.75
N VAL A 122 14.91 -4.75 9.78
CA VAL A 122 15.23 -6.09 10.28
C VAL A 122 14.05 -7.00 9.99
N GLU A 123 14.08 -7.62 8.80
CA GLU A 123 13.00 -8.52 8.30
C GLU A 123 13.48 -9.98 8.10
N PRO A 124 13.87 -10.71 9.17
CA PRO A 124 14.35 -12.09 9.06
C PRO A 124 13.38 -13.06 8.38
N LEU A 125 12.09 -12.75 8.31
CA LEU A 125 11.09 -13.58 7.65
C LEU A 125 11.39 -13.76 6.15
N PHE A 126 12.20 -12.90 5.52
CA PHE A 126 12.70 -13.15 4.16
C PHE A 126 13.49 -14.46 4.03
N LEU A 127 14.16 -14.94 5.09
CA LEU A 127 14.97 -16.17 5.04
C LEU A 127 14.14 -17.42 4.72
N PRO A 128 13.09 -17.78 5.50
CA PRO A 128 12.24 -18.90 5.14
C PRO A 128 11.41 -18.65 3.88
N LEU A 129 11.09 -17.39 3.55
CA LEU A 129 10.37 -17.06 2.31
C LEU A 129 11.22 -17.29 1.05
N ALA A 130 12.55 -17.23 1.16
CA ALA A 130 13.47 -17.57 0.07
C ALA A 130 13.16 -18.96 -0.53
N ALA A 131 12.74 -19.92 0.29
CA ALA A 131 12.37 -21.26 -0.17
C ALA A 131 11.20 -21.28 -1.17
N LEU A 132 10.34 -20.25 -1.20
CA LEU A 132 9.23 -20.16 -2.16
C LEU A 132 9.72 -19.97 -3.59
N CYS A 133 10.89 -19.37 -3.77
CA CYS A 133 11.52 -19.24 -5.09
C CYS A 133 11.96 -20.61 -5.67
N LEU A 134 11.95 -21.70 -4.89
CA LEU A 134 12.12 -23.06 -5.41
C LEU A 134 10.89 -23.58 -6.17
N ILE A 135 9.70 -23.00 -5.92
CA ILE A 135 8.45 -23.36 -6.62
C ILE A 135 8.35 -22.54 -7.91
N HIS A 136 8.47 -21.23 -7.77
CA HIS A 136 8.47 -20.28 -8.88
C HIS A 136 9.31 -19.08 -8.47
N ALA A 137 10.40 -18.84 -9.20
CA ALA A 137 11.29 -17.72 -8.94
C ALA A 137 10.73 -16.47 -9.63
N GLY A 138 10.24 -15.51 -8.87
CA GLY A 138 9.87 -14.19 -9.40
C GLY A 138 8.88 -13.41 -8.53
N PRO A 139 8.68 -12.12 -8.84
CA PRO A 139 7.78 -11.23 -8.12
C PRO A 139 6.35 -11.75 -7.98
N GLU A 140 5.84 -12.49 -8.97
CA GLU A 140 4.47 -13.03 -8.95
C GLU A 140 4.25 -13.97 -7.76
N THR A 141 5.27 -14.72 -7.34
CA THR A 141 5.19 -15.61 -6.17
C THR A 141 4.94 -14.81 -4.90
N LEU A 142 5.65 -13.69 -4.74
CA LEU A 142 5.50 -12.78 -3.60
C LEU A 142 4.13 -12.09 -3.61
N ILE A 143 3.66 -11.64 -4.78
CA ILE A 143 2.32 -11.04 -4.94
C ILE A 143 1.22 -12.03 -4.53
N VAL A 144 1.27 -13.27 -5.05
CA VAL A 144 0.28 -14.31 -4.76
C VAL A 144 0.32 -14.72 -3.29
N LEU A 145 1.52 -14.84 -2.70
CA LEU A 145 1.70 -15.13 -1.28
C LEU A 145 1.04 -14.04 -0.41
N LEU A 146 1.40 -12.78 -0.64
CA LEU A 146 0.87 -11.65 0.13
C LEU A 146 -0.65 -11.60 0.05
N THR A 147 -1.20 -11.69 -1.18
CA THR A 147 -2.66 -11.72 -1.39
C THR A 147 -3.32 -12.87 -0.63
N GLY A 148 -2.74 -14.08 -0.72
CA GLY A 148 -3.27 -15.26 -0.04
C GLY A 148 -3.28 -15.09 1.48
N VAL A 149 -2.17 -14.60 2.05
CA VAL A 149 -2.03 -14.38 3.50
C VAL A 149 -3.01 -13.32 4.00
N LEU A 150 -3.16 -12.21 3.28
CA LEU A 150 -4.15 -11.18 3.60
C LEU A 150 -5.57 -11.74 3.51
N ALA A 151 -5.93 -12.48 2.45
CA ALA A 151 -7.26 -13.08 2.32
C ALA A 151 -7.56 -14.06 3.46
N LEU A 152 -6.59 -14.89 3.85
CA LEU A 152 -6.71 -15.85 4.95
C LEU A 152 -6.87 -15.20 6.32
N GLY A 153 -6.52 -13.91 6.49
CA GLY A 153 -6.80 -13.14 7.70
C GLY A 153 -8.29 -13.08 8.07
N ALA A 154 -9.21 -13.32 7.13
CA ALA A 154 -10.63 -13.44 7.41
C ALA A 154 -11.00 -14.66 8.27
N LEU A 155 -10.19 -15.74 8.24
CA LEU A 155 -10.41 -16.95 9.04
C LEU A 155 -10.34 -16.70 10.55
N PRO A 156 -9.24 -16.13 11.10
CA PRO A 156 -9.19 -15.81 12.52
C PRO A 156 -10.22 -14.75 12.92
N VAL A 157 -10.55 -13.78 12.05
CA VAL A 157 -11.62 -12.80 12.32
C VAL A 157 -12.96 -13.49 12.53
N TYR A 158 -13.37 -14.34 11.58
CA TYR A 158 -14.60 -15.14 11.71
C TYR A 158 -14.57 -15.99 12.98
N GLY A 159 -13.44 -16.64 13.24
CA GLY A 159 -13.25 -17.52 14.39
C GLY A 159 -13.34 -16.80 15.75
N ILE A 160 -12.79 -15.59 15.86
CA ILE A 160 -12.90 -14.74 17.06
C ILE A 160 -14.33 -14.25 17.21
N ALA A 161 -14.91 -13.69 16.15
CA ALA A 161 -16.27 -13.15 16.17
C ALA A 161 -17.31 -14.22 16.49
N HIS A 162 -17.18 -15.42 15.92
CA HIS A 162 -18.12 -16.50 16.17
C HIS A 162 -18.10 -16.93 17.65
N ARG A 163 -16.91 -17.02 18.27
CA ARG A 163 -16.81 -17.37 19.70
C ARG A 163 -17.32 -16.27 20.61
N GLN A 164 -17.01 -15.02 20.30
CA GLN A 164 -17.34 -13.88 21.16
C GLN A 164 -18.82 -13.50 21.09
N LEU A 165 -19.43 -13.62 19.90
CA LEU A 165 -20.79 -13.16 19.62
C LEU A 165 -21.83 -14.29 19.56
N ASP A 166 -21.38 -15.56 19.50
CA ASP A 166 -22.20 -16.76 19.29
C ASP A 166 -23.19 -16.66 18.11
N HIS A 167 -22.81 -15.91 17.07
CA HIS A 167 -23.67 -15.68 15.90
C HIS A 167 -22.87 -15.76 14.59
N ARG A 168 -23.21 -16.73 13.73
CA ARG A 168 -22.48 -17.01 12.48
C ARG A 168 -22.59 -15.87 11.45
N GLY A 169 -23.78 -15.27 11.31
CA GLY A 169 -24.00 -14.14 10.40
C GLY A 169 -23.17 -12.91 10.77
N ALA A 170 -23.24 -12.46 12.02
CA ALA A 170 -22.35 -11.42 12.55
C ALA A 170 -20.87 -11.76 12.38
N ALA A 171 -20.45 -13.01 12.59
CA ALA A 171 -19.06 -13.41 12.35
C ALA A 171 -18.65 -13.28 10.87
N LEU A 172 -19.54 -13.61 9.92
CA LEU A 172 -19.32 -13.35 8.50
C LEU A 172 -19.24 -11.85 8.20
N ALA A 173 -20.07 -11.03 8.85
CA ALA A 173 -20.04 -9.58 8.69
C ALA A 173 -18.68 -8.99 9.10
N PHE A 174 -18.10 -9.41 10.24
CA PHE A 174 -16.75 -8.98 10.65
C PHE A 174 -15.65 -9.45 9.69
N ALA A 175 -15.75 -10.69 9.18
CA ALA A 175 -14.82 -11.18 8.16
C ALA A 175 -14.91 -10.34 6.87
N ALA A 176 -16.12 -9.96 6.45
CA ALA A 176 -16.33 -9.06 5.32
C ALA A 176 -15.80 -7.64 5.61
N MET A 177 -16.00 -7.08 6.81
CA MET A 177 -15.44 -5.77 7.19
C MET A 177 -13.91 -5.74 7.08
N TYR A 178 -13.24 -6.83 7.48
CA TYR A 178 -11.79 -6.97 7.31
C TYR A 178 -11.37 -6.94 5.83
N LEU A 179 -12.01 -7.75 4.97
CA LEU A 179 -11.68 -7.81 3.53
C LEU A 179 -12.07 -6.53 2.77
N LEU A 180 -13.10 -5.81 3.24
CA LEU A 180 -13.53 -4.52 2.70
C LEU A 180 -12.68 -3.35 3.21
N SER A 181 -11.81 -3.55 4.20
CA SER A 181 -10.97 -2.47 4.74
C SER A 181 -10.09 -1.88 3.63
N PRO A 182 -10.20 -0.56 3.33
CA PRO A 182 -9.34 0.09 2.35
C PRO A 182 -7.86 -0.11 2.67
N SER A 183 -7.45 -0.05 3.94
CA SER A 183 -6.06 -0.27 4.33
C SER A 183 -5.55 -1.68 4.00
N ILE A 184 -6.39 -2.71 4.08
CA ILE A 184 -6.02 -4.09 3.68
C ILE A 184 -5.94 -4.20 2.16
N GLN A 185 -6.85 -3.57 1.43
CA GLN A 185 -6.78 -3.51 -0.03
C GLN A 185 -5.53 -2.76 -0.51
N ALA A 186 -5.23 -1.62 0.10
CA ALA A 186 -4.05 -0.80 -0.15
C ALA A 186 -2.76 -1.57 0.07
N ALA A 187 -2.64 -2.24 1.22
CA ALA A 187 -1.49 -3.09 1.53
C ALA A 187 -1.27 -4.21 0.50
N ASN A 188 -2.34 -4.70 -0.15
CA ASN A 188 -2.22 -5.74 -1.16
C ASN A 188 -1.83 -5.21 -2.56
N LEU A 189 -2.11 -3.94 -2.86
CA LEU A 189 -1.78 -3.32 -4.16
C LEU A 189 -0.56 -2.39 -4.08
N ALA A 190 0.02 -2.19 -2.90
CA ALA A 190 1.22 -1.41 -2.68
C ALA A 190 2.47 -2.29 -2.85
N ASP A 191 2.53 -3.09 -3.92
CA ASP A 191 3.61 -4.06 -4.16
C ASP A 191 3.79 -5.03 -2.96
N PHE A 192 5.00 -5.56 -2.73
CA PHE A 192 5.25 -6.55 -1.68
C PHE A 192 5.98 -5.93 -0.47
N HIS A 193 5.35 -6.03 0.70
CA HIS A 193 5.99 -5.74 1.98
C HIS A 193 5.68 -6.85 2.98
N ILE A 194 6.71 -7.40 3.63
CA ILE A 194 6.52 -8.45 4.64
C ILE A 194 5.64 -7.97 5.79
N VAL A 195 5.78 -6.69 6.17
CA VAL A 195 4.97 -6.05 7.21
C VAL A 195 3.46 -6.14 6.95
N SER A 196 3.03 -6.13 5.68
CA SER A 196 1.62 -6.32 5.32
C SER A 196 1.12 -7.71 5.70
N MET A 197 1.94 -8.74 5.51
CA MET A 197 1.62 -10.11 5.95
C MET A 197 1.49 -10.18 7.47
N ALA A 198 2.34 -9.45 8.22
CA ALA A 198 2.27 -9.39 9.68
C ALA A 198 0.88 -8.96 10.17
N GLY A 199 0.21 -8.04 9.47
CA GLY A 199 -1.17 -7.66 9.75
C GLY A 199 -2.12 -8.88 9.81
N ALA A 200 -2.12 -9.74 8.80
CA ALA A 200 -2.97 -10.95 8.81
C ALA A 200 -2.50 -11.99 9.85
N LEU A 201 -1.19 -12.16 10.02
CA LEU A 201 -0.62 -13.11 10.98
C LEU A 201 -0.92 -12.73 12.44
N LEU A 202 -0.97 -11.44 12.76
CA LEU A 202 -1.39 -10.92 14.06
C LEU A 202 -2.84 -11.31 14.40
N LEU A 203 -3.73 -11.41 13.41
CA LEU A 203 -5.09 -11.92 13.64
C LEU A 203 -5.07 -13.40 14.07
N PHE A 204 -4.20 -14.22 13.48
CA PHE A 204 -4.00 -15.61 13.93
C PHE A 204 -3.43 -15.67 15.35
N ALA A 205 -2.47 -14.81 15.69
CA ALA A 205 -1.94 -14.71 17.05
C ALA A 205 -3.06 -14.36 18.05
N TRP A 206 -3.92 -13.39 17.72
CA TRP A 206 -5.12 -13.05 18.50
C TRP A 206 -6.05 -14.25 18.66
N TYR A 207 -6.35 -14.94 17.56
CA TYR A 207 -7.23 -16.09 17.58
C TYR A 207 -6.70 -17.20 18.49
N PHE A 208 -5.41 -17.52 18.43
CA PHE A 208 -4.81 -18.56 19.28
C PHE A 208 -4.73 -18.14 20.74
N LEU A 209 -4.39 -16.89 21.02
CA LEU A 209 -4.36 -16.34 22.38
C LEU A 209 -5.74 -16.45 23.04
N LEU A 210 -6.78 -15.95 22.36
CA LEU A 210 -8.16 -15.98 22.85
C LEU A 210 -8.76 -17.39 22.89
N SER A 211 -8.25 -18.32 22.09
CA SER A 211 -8.66 -19.73 22.11
C SER A 211 -7.93 -20.56 23.18
N GLY A 212 -7.01 -19.97 23.96
CA GLY A 212 -6.20 -20.69 24.95
C GLY A 212 -5.13 -21.62 24.36
N ARG A 213 -4.82 -21.48 23.07
CA ARG A 213 -3.81 -22.29 22.36
C ARG A 213 -2.44 -21.61 22.44
N PHE A 214 -1.88 -21.56 23.64
CA PHE A 214 -0.73 -20.69 23.94
C PHE A 214 0.53 -21.01 23.13
N TRP A 215 0.81 -22.29 22.83
CA TRP A 215 1.94 -22.65 21.97
C TRP A 215 1.80 -22.11 20.55
N ALA A 216 0.60 -22.21 19.96
CA ALA A 216 0.32 -21.64 18.64
C ALA A 216 0.36 -20.10 18.67
N PHE A 217 -0.07 -19.48 19.78
CA PHE A 217 0.08 -18.04 19.99
C PHE A 217 1.55 -17.63 20.04
N VAL A 218 2.39 -18.28 20.85
CA VAL A 218 3.82 -17.96 20.97
C VAL A 218 4.54 -18.16 19.65
N PHE A 219 4.25 -19.25 18.94
CA PHE A 219 4.80 -19.50 17.60
C PHE A 219 4.42 -18.37 16.64
N MET A 220 3.13 -18.04 16.54
CA MET A 220 2.67 -16.99 15.63
C MET A 220 3.19 -15.61 16.02
N ALA A 221 3.25 -15.30 17.32
CA ALA A 221 3.85 -14.08 17.84
C ALA A 221 5.32 -13.97 17.44
N GLY A 222 6.09 -15.05 17.55
CA GLY A 222 7.46 -15.13 17.06
C GLY A 222 7.56 -14.86 15.57
N VAL A 223 6.76 -15.54 14.75
CA VAL A 223 6.72 -15.30 13.29
C VAL A 223 6.39 -13.84 12.96
N CYS A 224 5.43 -13.22 13.65
CA CYS A 224 5.12 -11.80 13.47
C CYS A 224 6.32 -10.91 13.81
N THR A 225 7.06 -11.16 14.90
CA THR A 225 8.23 -10.34 15.25
C THR A 225 9.37 -10.44 14.23
N LEU A 226 9.48 -11.55 13.50
CA LEU A 226 10.46 -11.71 12.43
C LEU A 226 10.05 -11.00 11.13
N ALA A 227 8.79 -10.56 11.02
CA ALA A 227 8.30 -9.87 9.84
C ALA A 227 8.94 -8.49 9.69
N LYS A 228 9.03 -7.74 10.79
CA LYS A 228 9.68 -6.43 10.84
C LYS A 228 9.96 -5.99 12.27
N GLU A 229 10.92 -5.11 12.49
CA GLU A 229 11.34 -4.65 13.82
C GLU A 229 10.19 -4.05 14.64
N GLU A 230 9.37 -3.19 14.06
CA GLU A 230 8.30 -2.48 14.77
C GLU A 230 7.13 -3.39 15.17
N VAL A 231 6.92 -4.52 14.47
CA VAL A 231 5.86 -5.49 14.77
C VAL A 231 6.00 -6.02 16.21
N GLY A 232 7.24 -6.07 16.71
CA GLY A 232 7.55 -6.44 18.09
C GLY A 232 6.84 -5.56 19.14
N LEU A 233 6.53 -4.29 18.82
CA LEU A 233 5.76 -3.43 19.72
C LEU A 233 4.33 -3.95 19.91
N ILE A 234 3.66 -4.36 18.82
CA ILE A 234 2.29 -4.89 18.87
C ILE A 234 2.28 -6.25 19.57
N VAL A 235 3.23 -7.12 19.26
CA VAL A 235 3.37 -8.42 19.94
C VAL A 235 3.65 -8.22 21.43
N GLY A 236 4.47 -7.23 21.79
CA GLY A 236 4.72 -6.85 23.17
C GLY A 236 3.44 -6.44 23.90
N MET A 237 2.62 -5.60 23.26
CA MET A 237 1.31 -5.21 23.76
C MET A 237 0.33 -6.39 23.87
N MET A 238 0.37 -7.38 22.97
CA MET A 238 -0.39 -8.63 23.10
C MET A 238 0.08 -9.46 24.31
N GLY A 239 1.39 -9.48 24.58
CA GLY A 239 1.95 -10.09 25.80
C GLY A 239 1.43 -9.41 27.07
N LEU A 240 1.43 -8.07 27.10
CA LEU A 240 0.84 -7.30 28.20
C LEU A 240 -0.66 -7.56 28.35
N TYR A 241 -1.40 -7.65 27.23
CA TYR A 241 -2.80 -8.05 27.26
C TYR A 241 -2.98 -9.43 27.88
N ALA A 242 -2.16 -10.42 27.49
CA ALA A 242 -2.20 -11.76 28.07
C ALA A 242 -1.89 -11.76 29.59
N ALA A 243 -0.91 -10.96 30.03
CA ALA A 243 -0.53 -10.86 31.44
C ALA A 243 -1.60 -10.15 32.28
N LEU A 244 -2.05 -8.98 31.85
CA LEU A 244 -2.87 -8.07 32.66
C LEU A 244 -4.37 -8.36 32.55
N VAL A 245 -4.84 -8.70 31.34
CA VAL A 245 -6.26 -8.91 31.05
C VAL A 245 -6.63 -10.38 31.23
N LEU A 246 -5.86 -11.29 30.62
CA LEU A 246 -6.10 -12.74 30.72
C LEU A 246 -5.45 -13.38 31.97
N ARG A 247 -4.73 -12.59 32.78
CA ARG A 247 -4.04 -13.03 34.01
C ARG A 247 -3.05 -14.18 33.79
N LYS A 248 -2.51 -14.30 32.57
CA LYS A 248 -1.47 -15.27 32.20
C LYS A 248 -0.09 -14.63 32.37
N TRP A 249 0.24 -14.26 33.60
CA TRP A 249 1.43 -13.46 33.95
C TRP A 249 2.73 -13.97 33.33
N LEU A 250 3.10 -15.24 33.57
CA LEU A 250 4.35 -15.79 33.06
C LEU A 250 4.41 -15.75 31.52
N LEU A 251 3.40 -16.31 30.86
CA LEU A 251 3.31 -16.29 29.39
C LEU A 251 3.37 -14.86 28.83
N GLY A 252 2.52 -13.97 29.36
CA GLY A 252 2.35 -12.62 28.83
C GLY A 252 3.58 -11.75 29.07
N LEU A 253 4.17 -11.78 30.26
CA LEU A 253 5.39 -11.03 30.56
C LEU A 253 6.59 -11.57 29.78
N THR A 254 6.73 -12.90 29.62
CA THR A 254 7.80 -13.46 28.79
C THR A 254 7.67 -13.01 27.33
N VAL A 255 6.48 -13.11 26.74
CA VAL A 255 6.25 -12.63 25.35
C VAL A 255 6.51 -11.13 25.25
N ALA A 256 6.04 -10.34 26.21
CA ALA A 256 6.23 -8.90 26.22
C ALA A 256 7.72 -8.51 26.28
N VAL A 257 8.46 -9.09 27.23
CA VAL A 257 9.90 -8.82 27.39
C VAL A 257 10.65 -9.22 26.14
N LEU A 258 10.45 -10.43 25.61
CA LEU A 258 11.15 -10.89 24.41
C LEU A 258 10.87 -9.99 23.20
N ALA A 259 9.60 -9.59 22.99
CA ALA A 259 9.22 -8.75 21.86
C ALA A 259 9.77 -7.32 21.99
N PHE A 260 9.74 -6.71 23.19
CA PHE A 260 10.34 -5.40 23.41
C PHE A 260 11.86 -5.43 23.35
N THR A 261 12.50 -6.51 23.84
CA THR A 261 13.94 -6.72 23.68
C THR A 261 14.31 -6.86 22.21
N TRP A 262 13.52 -7.58 21.40
CA TRP A 262 13.71 -7.64 19.96
C TRP A 262 13.71 -6.26 19.31
N VAL A 263 12.70 -5.43 19.58
CA VAL A 263 12.63 -4.05 19.08
C VAL A 263 13.87 -3.24 19.50
N ALA A 264 14.24 -3.32 20.77
CA ALA A 264 15.39 -2.59 21.31
C ALA A 264 16.71 -3.04 20.66
N LEU A 265 16.90 -4.34 20.41
CA LEU A 265 18.06 -4.86 19.72
C LEU A 265 18.09 -4.44 18.25
N SER A 266 16.96 -4.51 17.56
CA SER A 266 16.88 -4.13 16.14
C SER A 266 17.18 -2.64 15.93
N VAL A 267 16.53 -1.76 16.70
CA VAL A 267 16.67 -0.30 16.55
C VAL A 267 17.93 0.24 17.21
N GLY A 268 18.35 -0.35 18.34
CA GLY A 268 19.48 0.15 19.13
C GLY A 268 20.83 -0.47 18.78
N VAL A 269 20.86 -1.63 18.12
CA VAL A 269 22.10 -2.37 17.85
C VAL A 269 22.23 -2.77 16.39
N ILE A 270 21.27 -3.54 15.84
CA ILE A 270 21.38 -4.11 14.49
C ILE A 270 21.42 -3.00 13.44
N ILE A 271 20.37 -2.18 13.35
CA ILE A 271 20.29 -1.11 12.35
C ILE A 271 21.47 -0.13 12.47
N PRO A 272 21.81 0.41 13.66
CA PRO A 272 22.96 1.31 13.81
C PRO A 272 24.30 0.68 13.42
N TYR A 273 24.49 -0.63 13.66
CA TYR A 273 25.71 -1.32 13.24
C TYR A 273 25.86 -1.33 11.72
N PHE A 274 24.80 -1.68 10.99
CA PHE A 274 24.83 -1.73 9.53
C PHE A 274 24.72 -0.35 8.86
N SER A 275 24.09 0.64 9.50
CA SER A 275 23.95 2.01 8.95
C SER A 275 25.13 2.93 9.27
N GLY A 276 26.10 2.49 10.07
CA GLY A 276 27.23 3.29 10.55
C GLY A 276 26.84 4.33 11.60
N GLY A 277 25.77 4.08 12.35
CA GLY A 277 25.31 4.91 13.47
C GLY A 277 24.61 6.22 13.08
N ARG A 278 24.27 6.42 11.80
CA ARG A 278 23.49 7.59 11.38
C ARG A 278 22.01 7.44 11.79
N PRO A 279 21.35 8.53 12.20
CA PRO A 279 19.90 8.52 12.42
C PRO A 279 19.15 8.11 11.16
N SER A 280 18.03 7.39 11.33
CA SER A 280 17.17 7.01 10.22
C SER A 280 16.68 8.23 9.44
N LEU A 281 16.72 8.14 8.10
CA LEU A 281 16.18 9.15 7.18
C LEU A 281 14.71 9.49 7.49
N PHE A 282 13.94 8.53 8.01
CA PHE A 282 12.51 8.68 8.27
C PHE A 282 12.19 9.42 9.58
N THR A 283 13.18 9.76 10.41
CA THR A 283 12.96 10.55 11.64
C THR A 283 12.38 11.93 11.36
N VAL A 284 12.65 12.50 10.18
CA VAL A 284 12.12 13.80 9.74
C VAL A 284 10.59 13.85 9.69
N ARG A 285 9.95 12.68 9.51
CA ARG A 285 8.50 12.58 9.41
C ARG A 285 7.76 12.96 10.69
N TYR A 286 8.45 12.99 11.84
CA TYR A 286 7.84 13.26 13.15
C TYR A 286 8.12 14.67 13.68
N ALA A 287 8.79 15.52 12.91
CA ALA A 287 9.19 16.85 13.36
C ALA A 287 8.00 17.71 13.84
N ASP A 288 6.90 17.71 13.08
CA ASP A 288 5.70 18.50 13.41
C ASP A 288 5.00 18.00 14.67
N ALA A 289 4.90 16.67 14.85
CA ALA A 289 4.31 16.08 16.04
C ALA A 289 5.16 16.34 17.29
N ILE A 290 6.50 16.29 17.16
CA ILE A 290 7.42 16.61 18.25
C ILE A 290 7.30 18.09 18.62
N ALA A 291 7.23 19.00 17.65
CA ALA A 291 7.03 20.42 17.91
C ALA A 291 5.70 20.67 18.66
N LEU A 292 4.60 20.10 18.17
CA LEU A 292 3.28 20.24 18.80
C LEU A 292 3.28 19.75 20.26
N LEU A 293 3.89 18.60 20.53
CA LEU A 293 3.97 18.05 21.89
C LEU A 293 4.86 18.89 22.82
N ARG A 294 5.93 19.49 22.28
CA ARG A 294 6.84 20.37 23.03
C ARG A 294 6.15 21.68 23.43
N ASP A 295 5.31 22.21 22.54
CA ASP A 295 4.73 23.55 22.68
C ASP A 295 3.39 23.51 23.48
N PHE A 296 2.71 22.35 23.50
CA PHE A 296 1.43 22.13 24.18
C PHE A 296 1.34 22.60 25.65
N PRO A 297 2.34 22.39 26.54
CA PRO A 297 2.26 22.90 27.91
C PRO A 297 2.11 24.42 27.98
N GLY A 298 2.76 25.16 27.07
CA GLY A 298 2.65 26.63 26.99
C GLY A 298 1.29 27.05 26.44
N GLU A 299 0.84 26.42 25.35
CA GLU A 299 -0.48 26.69 24.77
C GLU A 299 -1.62 26.46 25.77
N LEU A 300 -1.53 25.39 26.57
CA LEU A 300 -2.51 25.08 27.61
C LEU A 300 -2.56 26.18 28.69
N LEU A 301 -1.40 26.73 29.08
CA LEU A 301 -1.31 27.82 30.05
C LEU A 301 -1.84 29.14 29.50
N GLU A 302 -1.73 29.36 28.19
CA GLU A 302 -2.28 30.51 27.48
C GLU A 302 -3.79 30.40 27.20
N GLY A 303 -4.43 29.29 27.59
CA GLY A 303 -5.85 29.05 27.38
C GLY A 303 -6.20 28.52 25.99
N ASN A 304 -5.21 28.14 25.18
CA ASN A 304 -5.42 27.49 23.90
C ASN A 304 -5.69 26.00 24.14
N LEU A 305 -6.97 25.61 24.03
CA LEU A 305 -7.44 24.22 24.20
C LEU A 305 -7.24 23.36 22.94
N GLY A 306 -6.18 23.63 22.17
CA GLY A 306 -5.82 22.83 21.01
C GLY A 306 -5.48 21.40 21.43
N TRP A 307 -6.00 20.41 20.70
CA TRP A 307 -5.62 19.02 20.96
C TRP A 307 -4.17 18.80 20.48
N PRO A 308 -3.27 18.22 21.29
CA PRO A 308 -1.84 18.09 20.98
C PRO A 308 -1.55 16.96 19.98
N VAL A 309 -2.41 16.81 18.98
CA VAL A 309 -2.25 15.83 17.91
C VAL A 309 -2.57 16.51 16.58
N PRO A 310 -1.76 16.29 15.53
CA PRO A 310 -2.02 16.88 14.23
C PRO A 310 -3.40 16.53 13.64
N GLY A 311 -3.96 17.45 12.85
CA GLY A 311 -5.28 17.27 12.23
C GLY A 311 -5.35 16.07 11.26
N TRP A 312 -4.24 15.72 10.62
CA TRP A 312 -4.15 14.52 9.77
C TRP A 312 -4.27 13.23 10.57
N THR A 313 -3.80 13.20 11.82
CA THR A 313 -3.97 12.05 12.71
C THR A 313 -5.45 11.77 12.98
N VAL A 314 -6.24 12.82 13.23
CA VAL A 314 -7.69 12.70 13.46
C VAL A 314 -8.37 12.17 12.20
N THR A 315 -7.99 12.70 11.04
CA THR A 315 -8.50 12.24 9.74
C THR A 315 -8.17 10.76 9.53
N TYR A 316 -6.92 10.38 9.75
CA TYR A 316 -6.45 9.00 9.67
C TYR A 316 -7.26 8.04 10.56
N LEU A 317 -7.40 8.38 11.85
CA LEU A 317 -8.16 7.57 12.80
C LEU A 317 -9.64 7.46 12.42
N ARG A 318 -10.24 8.54 11.92
CA ARG A 318 -11.63 8.52 11.44
C ARG A 318 -11.84 7.46 10.35
N HIS A 319 -10.97 7.40 9.35
CA HIS A 319 -11.08 6.43 8.25
C HIS A 319 -10.84 4.98 8.71
N LEU A 320 -9.86 4.76 9.59
CA LEU A 320 -9.64 3.44 10.19
C LEU A 320 -10.84 2.97 11.03
N LEU A 321 -11.43 3.87 11.83
CA LEU A 321 -12.61 3.56 12.64
C LEU A 321 -13.86 3.36 11.79
N ALA A 322 -14.03 4.13 10.70
CA ALA A 322 -15.12 3.94 9.75
C ALA A 322 -15.07 2.54 9.11
N SER A 323 -13.86 2.05 8.79
CA SER A 323 -13.64 0.70 8.26
C SER A 323 -14.04 -0.43 9.25
N SER A 324 -14.15 -0.11 10.54
CA SER A 324 -14.57 -1.04 11.61
C SER A 324 -15.90 -0.67 12.28
N GLY A 325 -16.66 0.28 11.70
CA GLY A 325 -17.99 0.67 12.13
C GLY A 325 -18.07 1.55 13.38
N VAL A 326 -16.97 2.22 13.79
CA VAL A 326 -16.83 3.04 15.01
C VAL A 326 -16.97 2.24 16.33
N VAL A 327 -17.63 1.07 16.31
CA VAL A 327 -17.81 0.17 17.46
C VAL A 327 -16.48 -0.30 18.07
N ALA A 328 -15.37 -0.22 17.31
CA ALA A 328 -14.02 -0.45 17.84
C ALA A 328 -13.67 0.41 19.07
N LEU A 329 -14.23 1.63 19.18
CA LEU A 329 -14.02 2.51 20.34
C LEU A 329 -14.59 1.92 21.65
N LEU A 330 -15.53 0.99 21.56
CA LEU A 330 -16.12 0.30 22.72
C LEU A 330 -15.27 -0.88 23.20
N GLY A 331 -14.18 -1.20 22.50
CA GLY A 331 -13.16 -2.18 22.91
C GLY A 331 -11.81 -1.54 23.22
N PRO A 332 -11.72 -0.55 24.14
CA PRO A 332 -10.51 0.25 24.32
C PRO A 332 -9.28 -0.56 24.74
N ILE A 333 -9.47 -1.66 25.48
CA ILE A 333 -8.37 -2.54 25.91
C ILE A 333 -7.75 -3.26 24.72
N GLN A 334 -8.57 -3.76 23.80
CA GLN A 334 -8.12 -4.40 22.57
C GLN A 334 -7.50 -3.37 21.63
N LEU A 335 -8.11 -2.19 21.51
CA LEU A 335 -7.61 -1.10 20.68
C LEU A 335 -6.23 -0.61 21.14
N ALA A 336 -5.98 -0.58 22.45
CA ALA A 336 -4.68 -0.20 23.03
C ALA A 336 -3.53 -1.11 22.55
N VAL A 337 -3.81 -2.34 22.10
CA VAL A 337 -2.78 -3.22 21.53
C VAL A 337 -2.23 -2.67 20.20
N SER A 338 -3.06 -1.98 19.40
CA SER A 338 -2.61 -1.29 18.18
C SER A 338 -2.07 0.12 18.43
N ALA A 339 -2.01 0.58 19.68
CA ALA A 339 -1.55 1.94 19.98
C ALA A 339 -0.16 2.28 19.37
N PRO A 340 0.84 1.38 19.38
CA PRO A 340 2.12 1.66 18.73
C PRO A 340 1.99 1.93 17.22
N ALA A 341 1.28 1.07 16.48
CA ALA A 341 1.07 1.24 15.03
C ALA A 341 0.27 2.52 14.72
N LEU A 342 -0.75 2.81 15.51
CA LEU A 342 -1.55 4.03 15.37
C LEU A 342 -0.72 5.29 15.65
N ALA A 343 0.19 5.25 16.62
CA ALA A 343 1.07 6.36 16.94
C ALA A 343 2.14 6.58 15.84
N ILE A 344 2.82 5.52 15.42
CA ILE A 344 3.83 5.55 14.34
C ILE A 344 3.22 6.14 13.07
N ASN A 345 2.03 5.70 12.68
CA ASN A 345 1.40 6.18 11.47
C ASN A 345 0.75 7.55 11.64
N GLY A 346 0.02 7.74 12.73
CA GLY A 346 -0.77 8.94 12.97
C GLY A 346 0.06 10.18 13.27
N LEU A 347 1.22 10.04 13.94
CA LEU A 347 2.09 11.18 14.28
C LEU A 347 3.06 11.56 13.16
N SER A 348 3.19 10.71 12.13
CA SER A 348 3.98 11.02 10.94
C SER A 348 3.27 12.08 10.10
N ASN A 349 4.01 13.06 9.56
CA ASN A 349 3.53 14.01 8.56
C ASN A 349 3.66 13.46 7.11
N SER A 350 4.11 12.21 6.96
CA SER A 350 4.21 11.56 5.65
C SER A 350 2.87 10.97 5.24
N THR A 351 2.34 11.44 4.12
CA THR A 351 1.08 10.93 3.55
C THR A 351 1.14 9.45 3.18
N TRP A 352 2.32 8.86 3.05
CA TRP A 352 2.48 7.41 2.88
C TRP A 352 2.02 6.63 4.13
N GLN A 353 2.26 7.16 5.33
CA GLN A 353 1.91 6.49 6.59
C GLN A 353 0.46 6.75 7.00
N HIS A 354 0.06 8.03 7.07
CA HIS A 354 -1.28 8.41 7.55
C HIS A 354 -2.34 8.54 6.44
N GLY A 355 -1.95 8.44 5.17
CA GLY A 355 -2.88 8.61 4.03
C GLY A 355 -3.71 7.39 3.70
N GLY A 356 -3.37 6.21 4.25
CA GLY A 356 -4.11 4.95 4.08
C GLY A 356 -3.73 4.12 2.84
N GLY A 357 -2.88 4.65 1.96
CA GLY A 357 -2.60 4.09 0.62
C GLY A 357 -1.47 3.08 0.48
N ALA A 358 -0.61 3.01 1.47
CA ALA A 358 0.49 2.06 1.51
C ALA A 358 0.26 1.00 2.60
N HIS A 359 1.22 0.11 2.75
CA HIS A 359 1.17 -1.02 3.68
C HIS A 359 1.07 -0.65 5.17
N TYR A 360 1.48 0.55 5.57
CA TYR A 360 1.70 0.94 6.98
C TYR A 360 0.52 0.68 7.91
N SER A 361 -0.71 0.82 7.40
CA SER A 361 -1.92 0.65 8.23
C SER A 361 -2.32 -0.80 8.43
N ALA A 362 -1.74 -1.76 7.69
CA ALA A 362 -2.08 -3.17 7.75
C ALA A 362 -1.92 -3.75 9.17
N GLU A 363 -0.93 -3.28 9.92
CA GLU A 363 -0.65 -3.75 11.29
C GLU A 363 -1.65 -3.24 12.33
N ALA A 364 -2.29 -2.10 12.06
CA ALA A 364 -3.26 -1.51 12.98
C ALA A 364 -4.61 -2.25 12.92
N ILE A 365 -5.04 -2.66 11.72
CA ILE A 365 -6.34 -3.29 11.44
C ILE A 365 -6.69 -4.48 12.35
N PRO A 366 -5.76 -5.41 12.68
CA PRO A 366 -6.05 -6.57 13.52
C PRO A 366 -6.72 -6.22 14.84
N ALA A 367 -6.10 -5.36 15.66
CA ALA A 367 -6.67 -5.02 16.95
C ALA A 367 -7.89 -4.08 16.82
N LEU A 368 -8.00 -3.29 15.75
CA LEU A 368 -9.23 -2.54 15.45
C LEU A 368 -10.43 -3.48 15.23
N ILE A 369 -10.27 -4.52 14.41
CA ILE A 369 -11.33 -5.51 14.15
C ILE A 369 -11.65 -6.31 15.41
N VAL A 370 -10.63 -6.74 16.17
CA VAL A 370 -10.84 -7.44 17.45
C VAL A 370 -11.55 -6.51 18.46
N ALA A 371 -11.16 -5.24 18.55
CA ALA A 371 -11.84 -4.25 19.38
C ALA A 371 -13.31 -4.06 18.97
N ALA A 372 -13.61 -4.03 17.67
CA ALA A 372 -14.98 -3.91 17.19
C ALA A 372 -15.85 -5.13 17.55
N ILE A 373 -15.28 -6.34 17.49
CA ILE A 373 -15.96 -7.58 17.92
C ILE A 373 -16.28 -7.53 19.42
N PHE A 374 -15.29 -7.17 20.26
CA PHE A 374 -15.49 -7.10 21.71
C PHE A 374 -16.42 -5.94 22.10
N GLY A 375 -16.28 -4.79 21.46
CA GLY A 375 -17.16 -3.64 21.62
C GLY A 375 -18.62 -3.97 21.27
N THR A 376 -18.84 -4.73 20.19
CA THR A 376 -20.17 -5.24 19.81
C THR A 376 -20.74 -6.16 20.88
N SER A 377 -19.93 -7.07 21.42
CA SER A 377 -20.34 -7.97 22.50
C SER A 377 -20.74 -7.21 23.76
N LEU A 378 -19.95 -6.21 24.15
CA LEU A 378 -20.21 -5.37 25.32
C LEU A 378 -21.51 -4.58 25.12
N LEU A 379 -21.62 -3.85 24.00
CA LEU A 379 -22.79 -3.03 23.70
C LEU A 379 -24.06 -3.88 23.60
N ALA A 380 -24.00 -5.06 22.97
CA ALA A 380 -25.15 -5.96 22.91
C ALA A 380 -25.59 -6.45 24.30
N THR A 381 -24.64 -6.69 25.21
CA THR A 381 -24.94 -7.11 26.60
C THR A 381 -25.58 -5.98 27.39
N VAL A 382 -25.11 -4.74 27.20
CA VAL A 382 -25.65 -3.56 27.87
C VAL A 382 -27.00 -3.14 27.29
N ALA A 383 -27.18 -3.21 25.96
CA ALA A 383 -28.37 -2.69 25.29
C ALA A 383 -29.55 -3.68 25.25
N GLN A 384 -29.32 -5.00 25.35
CA GLN A 384 -30.40 -5.99 25.29
C GLN A 384 -31.56 -5.74 26.29
N PRO A 385 -31.35 -5.32 27.55
CA PRO A 385 -32.45 -5.10 28.48
C PRO A 385 -33.24 -3.83 28.13
N TRP A 386 -32.56 -2.79 27.62
CA TRP A 386 -33.14 -1.49 27.28
C TRP A 386 -33.95 -1.56 25.99
N LEU A 387 -33.44 -2.29 24.99
CA LEU A 387 -34.09 -2.47 23.69
C LEU A 387 -35.17 -3.55 23.69
N LYS A 388 -35.27 -4.35 24.77
CA LYS A 388 -36.17 -5.52 24.87
C LYS A 388 -35.99 -6.50 23.70
N LEU A 389 -34.76 -6.62 23.19
CA LEU A 389 -34.37 -7.55 22.12
C LEU A 389 -33.44 -8.62 22.68
N PRO A 390 -33.46 -9.86 22.16
CA PRO A 390 -32.44 -10.85 22.53
C PRO A 390 -31.04 -10.35 22.12
N ARG A 391 -30.00 -10.69 22.89
CA ARG A 391 -28.59 -10.34 22.59
C ARG A 391 -28.22 -10.60 21.13
N SER A 392 -28.63 -11.74 20.58
CA SER A 392 -28.38 -12.13 19.18
C SER A 392 -28.98 -11.13 18.18
N GLY A 393 -30.17 -10.61 18.45
CA GLY A 393 -30.80 -9.56 17.65
C GLY A 393 -29.99 -8.26 17.68
N VAL A 394 -29.54 -7.83 18.86
CA VAL A 394 -28.70 -6.63 18.99
C VAL A 394 -27.35 -6.80 18.30
N VAL A 395 -26.71 -7.97 18.46
CA VAL A 395 -25.47 -8.33 17.76
C VAL A 395 -25.64 -8.24 16.24
N VAL A 396 -26.74 -8.76 15.70
CA VAL A 396 -27.02 -8.69 14.24
C VAL A 396 -27.18 -7.25 13.79
N VAL A 397 -27.95 -6.44 14.52
CA VAL A 397 -28.15 -5.01 14.20
C VAL A 397 -26.81 -4.27 14.18
N LEU A 398 -26.00 -4.43 15.23
CA LEU A 398 -24.68 -3.78 15.31
C LEU A 398 -23.72 -4.27 14.22
N ALA A 399 -23.72 -5.57 13.90
CA ALA A 399 -22.91 -6.12 12.82
C ALA A 399 -23.35 -5.58 11.45
N VAL A 400 -24.65 -5.43 11.20
CA VAL A 400 -25.19 -4.82 9.97
C VAL A 400 -24.83 -3.35 9.87
N ILE A 401 -24.92 -2.59 10.96
CA ILE A 401 -24.49 -1.20 11.01
C ILE A 401 -23.00 -1.12 10.68
N GLY A 402 -22.16 -1.90 11.38
CA GLY A 402 -20.72 -1.90 11.18
C GLY A 402 -20.33 -2.29 9.75
N LEU A 403 -20.97 -3.31 9.18
CA LEU A 403 -20.78 -3.70 7.79
C LEU A 403 -21.24 -2.61 6.81
N SER A 404 -22.33 -1.90 7.10
CA SER A 404 -22.80 -0.79 6.25
C SER A 404 -21.78 0.35 6.23
N PHE A 405 -21.19 0.70 7.37
CA PHE A 405 -20.09 1.66 7.43
C PHE A 405 -18.87 1.18 6.64
N ALA A 406 -18.47 -0.08 6.79
CA ALA A 406 -17.34 -0.65 6.04
C ALA A 406 -17.60 -0.68 4.52
N VAL A 407 -18.82 -0.96 4.08
CA VAL A 407 -19.21 -0.91 2.66
C VAL A 407 -19.17 0.53 2.13
N VAL A 408 -19.68 1.51 2.89
CA VAL A 408 -19.63 2.94 2.50
C VAL A 408 -18.17 3.41 2.43
N GLU A 409 -17.35 3.04 3.41
CA GLU A 409 -15.93 3.37 3.45
C GLU A 409 -15.17 2.72 2.30
N SER A 410 -15.36 1.41 2.06
CA SER A 410 -14.79 0.72 0.90
C SER A 410 -15.26 1.31 -0.43
N ARG A 411 -16.51 1.78 -0.50
CA ARG A 411 -17.07 2.40 -1.71
C ARG A 411 -16.39 3.75 -2.02
N ASN A 412 -16.07 4.54 -1.00
CA ASN A 412 -15.49 5.88 -1.17
C ASN A 412 -13.95 5.84 -1.23
N GLU A 413 -13.33 5.11 -0.30
CA GLU A 413 -11.89 5.10 -0.07
C GLU A 413 -11.18 3.87 -0.60
N GLY A 414 -11.86 2.74 -0.75
CA GLY A 414 -11.29 1.49 -1.25
C GLY A 414 -10.88 1.51 -2.72
N ILE A 415 -10.30 0.40 -3.17
CA ILE A 415 -9.71 0.24 -4.51
C ILE A 415 -10.15 -1.06 -5.19
N LEU A 416 -10.98 -1.86 -4.54
CA LEU A 416 -11.62 -3.06 -5.10
C LEU A 416 -13.15 -2.86 -5.13
N PRO A 417 -13.92 -3.62 -5.93
CA PRO A 417 -15.38 -3.57 -5.88
C PRO A 417 -15.88 -3.70 -4.43
N PRO A 418 -16.78 -2.81 -3.97
CA PRO A 418 -17.62 -1.88 -4.74
C PRO A 418 -17.10 -0.43 -4.82
N ALA A 419 -15.78 -0.19 -4.72
CA ALA A 419 -15.20 1.15 -4.81
C ALA A 419 -15.67 1.92 -6.05
N LYS A 420 -16.08 3.18 -5.88
CA LYS A 420 -16.50 4.07 -6.99
C LYS A 420 -15.39 4.28 -8.02
N ARG A 421 -14.14 4.28 -7.54
CA ARG A 421 -12.93 4.52 -8.32
C ARG A 421 -12.29 3.24 -8.83
N PHE A 422 -12.90 2.08 -8.56
CA PHE A 422 -12.42 0.83 -9.13
C PHE A 422 -12.66 0.83 -10.63
N TRP A 423 -11.59 0.58 -11.37
CA TRP A 423 -11.64 0.32 -12.80
C TRP A 423 -10.83 -0.94 -13.05
N TRP A 424 -11.32 -1.80 -13.95
CA TRP A 424 -10.55 -2.96 -14.36
C TRP A 424 -9.53 -2.51 -15.40
N PRO A 425 -8.24 -2.77 -15.19
CA PRO A 425 -7.25 -2.50 -16.22
C PRO A 425 -7.58 -3.21 -17.53
N ALA A 426 -7.55 -2.47 -18.64
CA ALA A 426 -7.88 -2.99 -19.97
C ALA A 426 -6.70 -2.79 -20.92
N GLY A 427 -6.59 -3.65 -21.94
CA GLY A 427 -5.52 -3.63 -22.94
C GLY A 427 -4.62 -4.87 -22.89
N GLU A 428 -3.64 -4.91 -23.80
CA GLU A 428 -2.57 -5.90 -23.75
C GLU A 428 -1.55 -5.52 -22.67
N VAL A 429 -1.01 -6.54 -21.98
CA VAL A 429 -0.03 -6.31 -20.92
C VAL A 429 1.33 -5.91 -21.50
N ARG A 430 1.94 -4.84 -20.96
CA ARG A 430 3.21 -4.29 -21.50
C ARG A 430 4.41 -5.22 -21.31
N ALA A 431 4.38 -6.14 -20.34
CA ALA A 431 5.43 -7.13 -20.15
C ALA A 431 5.68 -8.00 -21.39
N GLY A 432 4.69 -8.21 -22.26
CA GLY A 432 4.87 -8.92 -23.53
C GLY A 432 5.83 -8.22 -24.49
N ARG A 433 5.87 -6.87 -24.47
CA ARG A 433 6.82 -6.06 -25.26
C ARG A 433 8.20 -5.97 -24.61
N LEU A 434 8.27 -6.17 -23.30
CA LEU A 434 9.53 -6.21 -22.55
C LEU A 434 10.30 -7.51 -22.82
N ALA A 435 9.61 -8.64 -22.95
CA ALA A 435 10.22 -9.97 -23.01
C ALA A 435 11.33 -10.13 -24.09
N PRO A 436 11.15 -9.69 -25.36
CA PRO A 436 12.21 -9.81 -26.38
C PRO A 436 13.47 -8.99 -26.08
N LEU A 437 13.35 -7.91 -25.28
CA LEU A 437 14.51 -7.14 -24.82
C LEU A 437 15.22 -7.86 -23.68
N LEU A 438 14.48 -8.51 -22.78
CA LEU A 438 15.07 -9.26 -21.67
C LEU A 438 15.86 -10.48 -22.14
N GLU A 439 15.42 -11.16 -23.21
CA GLU A 439 16.11 -12.31 -23.80
C GLU A 439 17.53 -11.99 -24.29
N GLN A 440 17.82 -10.72 -24.59
CA GLN A 440 19.14 -10.25 -25.02
C GLN A 440 20.10 -9.99 -23.86
N ILE A 441 19.60 -9.99 -22.62
CA ILE A 441 20.38 -9.69 -21.42
C ILE A 441 20.78 -11.01 -20.74
N PRO A 442 22.08 -11.31 -20.59
CA PRO A 442 22.53 -12.47 -19.83
C PRO A 442 21.97 -12.45 -18.39
N VAL A 443 21.74 -13.64 -17.84
CA VAL A 443 21.12 -13.81 -16.51
C VAL A 443 22.01 -13.22 -15.40
N ASP A 444 23.33 -13.30 -15.58
CA ASP A 444 24.36 -12.85 -14.64
C ASP A 444 24.88 -11.42 -14.90
N ALA A 445 24.45 -10.77 -15.99
CA ALA A 445 24.90 -9.42 -16.31
C ALA A 445 24.41 -8.38 -15.29
N VAL A 446 25.27 -7.41 -14.97
CA VAL A 446 24.89 -6.27 -14.13
C VAL A 446 24.08 -5.27 -14.95
N VAL A 447 22.93 -4.83 -14.44
CA VAL A 447 22.00 -3.97 -15.19
C VAL A 447 21.64 -2.71 -14.43
N SER A 448 21.49 -1.61 -15.17
CA SER A 448 20.79 -0.41 -14.71
C SER A 448 19.42 -0.38 -15.34
N ALA A 449 18.37 -0.40 -14.53
CA ALA A 449 17.00 -0.49 -14.99
C ALA A 449 16.17 0.63 -14.38
N GLN A 450 15.28 1.24 -15.16
CA GLN A 450 14.31 2.20 -14.62
C GLN A 450 13.39 1.53 -13.59
N SER A 451 12.88 2.31 -12.64
CA SER A 451 12.22 1.79 -11.43
C SER A 451 11.11 0.76 -11.73
N ASN A 452 10.34 0.98 -12.79
CA ASN A 452 9.20 0.13 -13.13
C ASN A 452 9.54 -1.14 -13.93
N VAL A 453 10.72 -1.19 -14.56
CA VAL A 453 11.21 -2.39 -15.25
C VAL A 453 12.14 -3.22 -14.37
N PHE A 454 12.71 -2.61 -13.32
CA PHE A 454 13.61 -3.26 -12.37
C PHE A 454 13.05 -4.58 -11.80
N PRO A 455 11.78 -4.70 -11.34
CA PRO A 455 11.29 -5.95 -10.75
C PRO A 455 11.26 -7.14 -11.73
N HIS A 456 11.30 -6.89 -13.04
CA HIS A 456 11.37 -7.96 -14.04
C HIS A 456 12.80 -8.48 -14.24
N LEU A 457 13.77 -7.88 -13.55
CA LEU A 457 15.20 -8.07 -13.72
C LEU A 457 15.95 -8.23 -12.40
N SER A 458 15.25 -8.20 -11.26
CA SER A 458 15.80 -8.17 -9.90
C SER A 458 16.52 -9.44 -9.45
N ARG A 459 16.37 -10.55 -10.18
CA ARG A 459 16.96 -11.87 -9.87
C ARG A 459 18.45 -11.94 -10.25
N ARG A 460 19.23 -11.05 -9.65
CA ARG A 460 20.66 -10.80 -9.92
C ARG A 460 21.36 -10.34 -8.65
N GLU A 461 22.65 -10.63 -8.54
CA GLU A 461 23.45 -10.16 -7.41
C GLU A 461 23.49 -8.62 -7.38
N LYS A 462 23.65 -7.99 -8.55
CA LYS A 462 23.68 -6.53 -8.71
C LYS A 462 22.72 -6.07 -9.80
N ILE A 463 21.91 -5.08 -9.45
CA ILE A 463 21.07 -4.30 -10.36
C ILE A 463 20.87 -2.91 -9.76
N TYR A 464 20.95 -1.87 -10.59
CA TYR A 464 20.84 -0.48 -10.14
C TYR A 464 19.57 0.15 -10.69
N VAL A 465 19.06 1.13 -9.96
CA VAL A 465 17.96 1.96 -10.45
C VAL A 465 18.56 3.08 -11.30
N PHE A 466 18.12 3.15 -12.57
CA PHE A 466 18.48 4.21 -13.49
C PHE A 466 18.10 5.58 -12.90
N PRO A 467 18.95 6.63 -12.97
CA PRO A 467 20.12 6.81 -13.85
C PRO A 467 21.44 6.22 -13.32
N THR A 468 21.43 5.50 -12.22
CA THR A 468 22.67 4.93 -11.67
C THR A 468 23.16 3.79 -12.55
N ILE A 469 24.28 3.99 -13.26
CA ILE A 469 24.87 2.98 -14.16
C ILE A 469 25.99 2.18 -13.47
N ASN A 470 26.93 2.84 -12.77
CA ASN A 470 28.09 2.19 -12.13
C ASN A 470 28.84 1.20 -13.06
N ASP A 471 28.94 -0.07 -12.66
CA ASP A 471 29.51 -1.20 -13.38
C ASP A 471 28.47 -1.95 -14.25
N ALA A 472 27.28 -1.40 -14.47
CA ALA A 472 26.27 -2.03 -15.32
C ALA A 472 26.74 -2.19 -16.77
N GLU A 473 26.50 -3.38 -17.29
CA GLU A 473 26.76 -3.80 -18.66
C GLU A 473 25.57 -3.51 -19.58
N TYR A 474 24.35 -3.49 -19.04
CA TYR A 474 23.14 -3.15 -19.79
C TYR A 474 22.37 -2.03 -19.11
N VAL A 475 21.68 -1.22 -19.91
CA VAL A 475 20.76 -0.19 -19.43
C VAL A 475 19.40 -0.39 -20.09
N LEU A 476 18.33 -0.45 -19.29
CA LEU A 476 16.95 -0.63 -19.77
C LEU A 476 16.06 0.48 -19.25
N ILE A 477 15.44 1.21 -20.17
CA ILE A 477 14.66 2.44 -19.90
C ILE A 477 13.27 2.26 -20.51
N ASP A 478 12.23 2.72 -19.79
CA ASP A 478 10.85 2.83 -20.24
C ASP A 478 10.39 4.29 -20.20
N VAL A 479 10.48 4.98 -21.33
CA VAL A 479 10.09 6.40 -21.42
C VAL A 479 8.58 6.60 -21.49
N ALA A 480 7.79 5.54 -21.71
CA ALA A 480 6.33 5.61 -21.75
C ALA A 480 5.68 5.33 -20.38
N GLY A 481 6.45 4.80 -19.43
CA GLY A 481 6.06 4.49 -18.07
C GLY A 481 6.19 5.66 -17.08
N THR A 482 6.39 5.31 -15.80
CA THR A 482 6.71 6.29 -14.74
C THR A 482 8.11 6.85 -14.95
N SER A 483 8.35 8.15 -14.80
CA SER A 483 9.71 8.71 -14.92
C SER A 483 10.54 8.60 -13.62
N ASP A 484 9.93 8.15 -12.52
CA ASP A 484 10.57 8.03 -11.20
C ASP A 484 11.89 7.23 -11.26
N PRO A 485 12.98 7.71 -10.62
CA PRO A 485 13.07 8.88 -9.71
C PRO A 485 13.30 10.22 -10.42
N LEU A 486 13.30 10.26 -11.74
CA LEU A 486 13.61 11.46 -12.53
C LEU A 486 12.36 12.24 -12.96
N PRO A 487 12.47 13.56 -13.13
CA PRO A 487 11.56 14.32 -13.98
C PRO A 487 11.58 13.80 -15.43
N VAL A 488 10.46 13.96 -16.16
CA VAL A 488 10.29 13.41 -17.52
C VAL A 488 11.30 13.98 -18.52
N ASP A 489 11.59 15.27 -18.41
CA ASP A 489 12.59 15.98 -19.21
C ASP A 489 14.01 15.48 -18.93
N VAL A 490 14.35 15.29 -17.65
CA VAL A 490 15.65 14.73 -17.25
C VAL A 490 15.80 13.29 -17.76
N LEU A 491 14.75 12.46 -17.66
CA LEU A 491 14.76 11.11 -18.22
C LEU A 491 15.00 11.11 -19.74
N TYR A 492 14.36 12.04 -20.45
CA TYR A 492 14.58 12.22 -21.89
C TYR A 492 16.04 12.59 -22.20
N ASP A 493 16.62 13.53 -21.45
CA ASP A 493 18.01 13.96 -21.64
C ASP A 493 19.01 12.83 -21.37
N GLU A 494 18.80 12.08 -20.29
CA GLU A 494 19.65 10.93 -19.92
C GLU A 494 19.57 9.80 -20.95
N ALA A 495 18.36 9.45 -21.42
CA ALA A 495 18.19 8.44 -22.47
C ALA A 495 18.84 8.88 -23.80
N ASN A 496 18.72 10.16 -24.15
CA ASN A 496 19.38 10.72 -25.33
C ASN A 496 20.90 10.83 -25.19
N ALA A 497 21.40 11.04 -23.97
CA ALA A 497 22.83 10.99 -23.70
C ALA A 497 23.39 9.59 -24.00
N LEU A 498 22.66 8.52 -23.65
CA LEU A 498 23.04 7.14 -24.00
C LEU A 498 23.02 6.89 -25.51
N LEU A 499 22.00 7.35 -26.24
CA LEU A 499 21.90 7.20 -27.71
C LEU A 499 23.06 7.88 -28.46
N ARG A 500 23.69 8.90 -27.86
CA ARG A 500 24.85 9.61 -28.40
C ARG A 500 26.19 9.13 -27.83
N ASN A 501 26.17 8.27 -26.80
CA ASN A 501 27.38 7.86 -26.11
C ASN A 501 28.05 6.71 -26.88
N PRO A 502 29.29 6.89 -27.40
CA PRO A 502 29.99 5.85 -28.15
C PRO A 502 30.33 4.60 -27.32
N GLN A 503 30.27 4.66 -25.99
CA GLN A 503 30.46 3.49 -25.12
C GLN A 503 29.20 2.62 -24.99
N PHE A 504 28.02 3.11 -25.39
CA PHE A 504 26.77 2.38 -25.31
C PHE A 504 26.25 2.05 -26.72
N GLU A 505 26.14 0.77 -27.01
CA GLU A 505 25.46 0.27 -28.19
C GLU A 505 23.96 0.22 -27.91
N PHE A 506 23.17 0.88 -28.76
CA PHE A 506 21.71 0.73 -28.77
C PHE A 506 21.34 -0.60 -29.44
N LEU A 507 20.72 -1.51 -28.68
CA LEU A 507 20.35 -2.84 -29.16
C LEU A 507 18.95 -2.87 -29.78
N GLY A 508 18.03 -2.02 -29.30
CA GLY A 508 16.68 -1.92 -29.84
C GLY A 508 15.69 -1.24 -28.90
N GLY A 509 14.48 -1.03 -29.40
CA GLY A 509 13.39 -0.44 -28.64
C GLY A 509 12.00 -0.71 -29.21
N ASP A 510 11.01 -0.75 -28.34
CA ASP A 510 9.59 -1.01 -28.64
C ASP A 510 8.72 -0.31 -27.58
N ASP A 511 7.67 0.40 -28.01
CA ASP A 511 6.69 1.02 -27.12
C ASP A 511 7.26 1.88 -25.97
N GLY A 512 8.26 2.71 -26.28
CA GLY A 512 8.95 3.52 -25.28
C GLY A 512 10.07 2.79 -24.51
N LEU A 513 10.26 1.49 -24.73
CA LEU A 513 11.38 0.74 -24.16
C LEU A 513 12.65 0.96 -24.97
N LEU A 514 13.79 1.10 -24.29
CA LEU A 514 15.11 1.26 -24.90
C LEU A 514 16.11 0.36 -24.18
N LEU A 515 16.83 -0.49 -24.93
CA LEU A 515 17.89 -1.35 -24.42
C LEU A 515 19.25 -0.92 -24.96
N PHE A 516 20.21 -0.79 -24.04
CA PHE A 516 21.59 -0.46 -24.34
C PHE A 516 22.54 -1.51 -23.77
N LYS A 517 23.67 -1.72 -24.46
CA LYS A 517 24.80 -2.52 -23.99
C LYS A 517 26.07 -1.69 -23.93
N ARG A 518 26.77 -1.74 -22.80
CA ARG A 518 28.06 -1.08 -22.59
C ARG A 518 29.19 -1.88 -23.22
N HIS A 519 30.10 -1.18 -23.88
CA HIS A 519 31.35 -1.73 -24.39
C HIS A 519 32.55 -1.18 -23.62
N ALA A 520 33.59 -2.00 -23.47
CA ALA A 520 34.83 -1.60 -22.78
C ALA A 520 35.58 -0.50 -23.56
N GLU A 521 35.55 -0.58 -24.89
CA GLU A 521 36.14 0.42 -25.78
C GLU A 521 35.03 1.25 -26.44
N SER A 522 35.28 2.56 -26.56
CA SER A 522 34.37 3.48 -27.26
C SER A 522 34.32 3.12 -28.74
N ARG A 523 33.12 2.97 -29.28
CA ARG A 523 32.88 2.78 -30.72
C ARG A 523 32.98 4.11 -31.46
N ALA A 524 32.96 4.07 -32.80
CA ALA A 524 32.82 5.28 -33.59
C ALA A 524 31.51 6.01 -33.19
N ALA A 525 31.58 7.32 -33.01
CA ALA A 525 30.42 8.11 -32.61
C ALA A 525 29.34 8.05 -33.70
N THR A 526 28.25 7.36 -33.42
CA THR A 526 27.05 7.31 -34.26
C THR A 526 25.84 7.63 -33.39
N VAL A 527 25.01 8.58 -33.82
CA VAL A 527 23.75 8.86 -33.16
C VAL A 527 22.77 7.75 -33.52
N SER A 528 22.40 6.93 -32.55
CA SER A 528 21.41 5.88 -32.75
C SER A 528 20.01 6.49 -32.81
N VAL A 529 19.21 6.10 -33.79
CA VAL A 529 17.82 6.55 -33.94
C VAL A 529 16.89 5.39 -33.56
N PRO A 530 15.94 5.60 -32.63
CA PRO A 530 14.97 4.57 -32.28
C PRO A 530 14.16 4.09 -33.50
N PRO A 531 13.83 2.78 -33.60
CA PRO A 531 13.04 2.24 -34.70
C PRO A 531 11.58 2.71 -34.65
N PRO A 532 10.79 2.59 -35.74
CA PRO A 532 9.37 2.95 -35.73
C PRO A 532 8.53 2.29 -34.62
N ALA A 533 8.89 1.06 -34.22
CA ALA A 533 8.21 0.34 -33.13
C ALA A 533 8.34 1.04 -31.76
N PHE A 534 9.45 1.75 -31.51
CA PHE A 534 9.64 2.51 -30.28
C PHE A 534 8.55 3.57 -30.10
N TYR A 535 8.06 4.17 -31.18
CA TYR A 535 7.09 5.26 -31.16
C TYR A 535 5.63 4.80 -31.00
N SER A 536 5.35 3.50 -30.81
CA SER A 536 3.96 3.02 -30.71
C SER A 536 3.20 3.54 -29.49
N PHE A 537 3.89 3.91 -28.41
CA PHE A 537 3.23 4.43 -27.20
C PHE A 537 2.53 5.77 -27.43
N LEU A 538 2.90 6.48 -28.49
CA LEU A 538 2.31 7.74 -28.95
C LEU A 538 1.00 7.55 -29.70
N ARG A 539 0.71 6.32 -30.18
CA ARG A 539 -0.42 6.04 -31.06
C ARG A 539 -1.59 5.51 -30.26
N ALA A 540 -2.76 6.08 -30.49
CA ALA A 540 -4.00 5.52 -29.96
C ALA A 540 -4.31 4.18 -30.67
N SER A 541 -4.80 3.19 -29.92
CA SER A 541 -5.29 1.95 -30.56
C SER A 541 -6.66 2.19 -31.22
N GLU A 542 -6.98 1.46 -32.29
CA GLU A 542 -8.24 1.64 -33.03
C GLU A 542 -9.49 1.45 -32.16
N ASN A 543 -9.40 0.62 -31.12
CA ASN A 543 -10.50 0.32 -30.19
C ASN A 543 -10.43 1.12 -28.90
N GLU A 544 -9.54 2.11 -28.83
CA GLU A 544 -9.31 2.87 -27.62
C GLU A 544 -10.51 3.78 -27.29
N ARG A 545 -11.10 3.59 -26.11
CA ARG A 545 -12.23 4.41 -25.67
C ARG A 545 -11.75 5.63 -24.88
N TYR A 546 -12.37 6.77 -25.16
CA TYR A 546 -12.15 8.04 -24.50
C TYR A 546 -13.43 8.86 -24.48
N THR A 547 -13.51 9.84 -23.58
CA THR A 547 -14.60 10.81 -23.55
C THR A 547 -14.38 11.83 -24.68
N PRO A 548 -15.29 11.94 -25.65
CA PRO A 548 -15.12 12.88 -26.76
C PRO A 548 -15.25 14.32 -26.28
N VAL A 549 -14.36 15.17 -26.79
CA VAL A 549 -14.41 16.63 -26.66
C VAL A 549 -13.93 17.22 -27.97
N GLU A 550 -14.27 18.47 -28.25
CA GLU A 550 -13.77 19.18 -29.42
C GLU A 550 -13.19 20.49 -28.92
N VAL A 551 -11.87 20.54 -28.74
CA VAL A 551 -11.16 21.76 -28.34
C VAL A 551 -10.09 22.06 -29.38
N SER A 552 -10.23 23.16 -30.11
CA SER A 552 -9.25 23.61 -31.10
C SER A 552 -8.43 24.79 -30.59
N PHE A 553 -7.11 24.68 -30.66
CA PHE A 553 -6.16 25.75 -30.33
C PHE A 553 -5.64 26.38 -31.61
N GLU A 554 -6.09 27.60 -31.90
CA GLU A 554 -5.71 28.40 -33.09
C GLU A 554 -5.74 27.64 -34.44
N GLY A 555 -6.58 26.61 -34.58
CA GLY A 555 -6.63 25.76 -35.77
C GLY A 555 -5.37 24.90 -36.00
N LEU A 556 -4.48 24.81 -35.01
CA LEU A 556 -3.24 24.02 -35.08
C LEU A 556 -3.46 22.61 -34.52
N PHE A 557 -4.12 22.52 -33.36
CA PHE A 557 -4.35 21.27 -32.63
C PHE A 557 -5.80 21.14 -32.23
N GLU A 558 -6.37 19.95 -32.43
CA GLU A 558 -7.69 19.58 -31.96
C GLU A 558 -7.55 18.49 -30.88
N VAL A 559 -7.93 18.79 -29.64
CA VAL A 559 -8.13 17.75 -28.62
C VAL A 559 -9.49 17.13 -28.88
N VAL A 560 -9.47 15.89 -29.38
CA VAL A 560 -10.67 15.14 -29.79
C VAL A 560 -11.26 14.31 -28.65
N GLY A 561 -10.51 14.15 -27.57
CA GLY A 561 -10.91 13.31 -26.46
C GLY A 561 -9.94 13.31 -25.30
N TYR A 562 -10.41 12.81 -24.16
CA TYR A 562 -9.57 12.58 -22.99
C TYR A 562 -10.02 11.35 -22.21
N ARG A 563 -9.12 10.84 -21.36
CA ARG A 563 -9.41 9.85 -20.32
C ARG A 563 -8.73 10.28 -19.03
N MET A 564 -9.41 10.06 -17.92
CA MET A 564 -8.79 10.08 -16.59
C MET A 564 -8.68 8.66 -16.09
N GLU A 565 -7.45 8.24 -15.78
CA GLU A 565 -7.15 6.92 -15.24
C GLU A 565 -6.83 7.07 -13.75
N PRO A 566 -7.79 6.85 -12.82
CA PRO A 566 -7.53 6.93 -11.40
C PRO A 566 -6.46 5.91 -11.00
N LEU A 567 -5.50 6.33 -10.20
CA LEU A 567 -4.56 5.35 -9.64
C LEU A 567 -5.32 4.47 -8.64
N PRO A 568 -5.16 3.13 -8.68
CA PRO A 568 -5.79 2.23 -7.73
C PRO A 568 -5.07 2.31 -6.36
N GLU A 569 -5.26 3.44 -5.69
CA GLU A 569 -4.71 3.76 -4.38
C GLU A 569 -5.78 4.30 -3.41
N VAL A 570 -5.58 3.97 -2.13
CA VAL A 570 -6.37 4.53 -1.03
C VAL A 570 -5.70 5.81 -0.58
N ARG A 571 -6.38 6.96 -0.60
CA ARG A 571 -5.79 8.20 -0.07
C ARG A 571 -6.85 9.13 0.48
N TYR A 572 -6.89 9.28 1.81
CA TYR A 572 -8.02 9.92 2.48
C TYR A 572 -8.21 11.42 2.17
N SER A 573 -7.16 12.15 1.79
CA SER A 573 -7.20 13.61 1.62
C SER A 573 -6.89 14.10 0.20
N ILE A 574 -6.19 13.29 -0.59
CA ILE A 574 -5.73 13.65 -1.94
C ILE A 574 -6.01 12.49 -2.89
N ARG A 575 -6.29 12.77 -4.16
CA ARG A 575 -6.48 11.75 -5.19
C ARG A 575 -5.43 11.93 -6.27
N ARG A 576 -5.10 10.85 -6.97
CA ARG A 576 -4.25 10.90 -8.17
C ARG A 576 -4.91 10.20 -9.33
N ALA A 577 -4.77 10.80 -10.50
CA ALA A 577 -5.19 10.20 -11.76
C ALA A 577 -4.20 10.57 -12.86
N THR A 578 -3.99 9.65 -13.79
CA THR A 578 -3.24 9.91 -15.01
C THR A 578 -4.16 10.53 -16.07
N PRO A 579 -3.90 11.78 -16.50
CA PRO A 579 -4.56 12.35 -17.65
C PRO A 579 -4.01 11.72 -18.93
N VAL A 580 -4.91 11.32 -19.82
CA VAL A 580 -4.59 10.89 -21.18
C VAL A 580 -5.37 11.77 -22.16
N LEU A 581 -4.68 12.47 -23.04
CA LEU A 581 -5.29 13.33 -24.07
C LEU A 581 -5.14 12.68 -25.44
N TYR A 582 -6.16 12.84 -26.28
CA TYR A 582 -6.18 12.40 -27.67
C TYR A 582 -6.21 13.65 -28.55
N VAL A 583 -5.18 13.82 -29.35
CA VAL A 583 -4.91 15.06 -30.08
C VAL A 583 -4.75 14.77 -31.55
N ARG A 584 -5.47 15.52 -32.37
CA ARG A 584 -5.36 15.52 -33.83
C ARG A 584 -4.70 16.82 -34.29
N PRO A 585 -3.53 16.78 -34.94
CA PRO A 585 -2.95 17.95 -35.60
C PRO A 585 -3.82 18.34 -36.80
N GLN A 586 -4.21 19.61 -36.87
CA GLN A 586 -5.02 20.15 -37.98
C GLN A 586 -4.12 20.74 -39.06
N ALA A 587 -3.02 21.39 -38.68
CA ALA A 587 -2.00 21.92 -39.57
C ALA A 587 -0.60 21.59 -39.06
N GLY A 588 0.38 21.52 -39.98
CA GLY A 588 1.78 21.38 -39.59
C GLY A 588 2.30 22.64 -38.90
N THR A 589 3.14 22.49 -37.87
CA THR A 589 3.71 23.62 -37.12
C THR A 589 5.21 23.75 -37.34
N SER A 590 5.71 24.98 -37.45
CA SER A 590 7.17 25.24 -37.49
C SER A 590 7.79 25.36 -36.09
N GLN A 591 6.96 25.43 -35.06
CA GLN A 591 7.35 25.52 -33.65
C GLN A 591 6.87 24.30 -32.87
N ASN A 592 7.56 24.01 -31.77
CA ASN A 592 7.18 22.95 -30.84
C ASN A 592 6.29 23.52 -29.75
N TYR A 593 5.05 23.03 -29.70
CA TYR A 593 4.07 23.36 -28.69
C TYR A 593 4.02 22.27 -27.62
N ARG A 594 3.64 22.66 -26.41
CA ARG A 594 3.38 21.79 -25.29
C ARG A 594 1.91 21.93 -24.92
N LEU A 595 1.17 20.83 -25.06
CA LEU A 595 -0.13 20.67 -24.44
C LEU A 595 0.09 20.27 -22.98
N THR A 596 -0.59 20.95 -22.07
CA THR A 596 -0.42 20.77 -20.63
C THR A 596 -1.77 20.66 -19.94
N PRO A 597 -2.09 19.51 -19.32
CA PRO A 597 -3.21 19.40 -18.41
C PRO A 597 -2.87 20.03 -17.06
N PHE A 598 -3.87 20.59 -16.39
CA PHE A 598 -3.72 21.12 -15.03
C PHE A 598 -5.01 20.97 -14.25
N ALA A 599 -4.90 21.04 -12.92
CA ALA A 599 -6.06 21.01 -12.04
C ALA A 599 -6.47 22.44 -11.67
N VAL A 600 -7.76 22.75 -11.86
CA VAL A 600 -8.37 24.03 -11.47
C VAL A 600 -9.11 23.81 -10.15
N GLY A 601 -8.70 24.54 -9.11
CA GLY A 601 -9.36 24.51 -7.79
C GLY A 601 -10.69 25.26 -7.78
N GLN A 602 -11.45 25.14 -6.69
CA GLN A 602 -12.72 25.87 -6.49
C GLN A 602 -12.53 27.37 -6.26
N ASP A 603 -11.30 27.79 -6.00
CA ASP A 603 -10.84 29.18 -5.88
C ASP A 603 -10.43 29.78 -7.24
N ASP A 604 -10.72 29.09 -8.35
CA ASP A 604 -10.31 29.41 -9.73
C ASP A 604 -8.79 29.51 -9.93
N PHE A 605 -7.97 29.16 -8.93
CA PHE A 605 -6.52 29.12 -9.06
C PHE A 605 -6.08 27.82 -9.75
N SER A 606 -5.36 27.97 -10.86
CA SER A 606 -4.70 26.85 -11.53
C SER A 606 -3.51 26.38 -10.69
N ARG A 607 -3.55 25.14 -10.21
CA ARG A 607 -2.35 24.48 -9.70
C ARG A 607 -1.65 23.88 -10.92
N ASN A 608 -0.73 24.66 -11.50
CA ASN A 608 0.11 24.21 -12.61
C ASN A 608 0.82 22.91 -12.21
N VAL A 609 0.64 21.85 -13.00
CA VAL A 609 1.44 20.62 -12.91
C VAL A 609 2.00 20.36 -14.29
N ASP A 610 2.85 21.26 -14.78
CA ASP A 610 3.59 20.95 -16.00
C ASP A 610 4.70 19.94 -15.69
N SER A 611 4.32 18.67 -15.67
CA SER A 611 5.19 17.54 -15.27
C SER A 611 5.98 16.93 -16.42
N GLY A 612 5.84 17.47 -17.63
CA GLY A 612 6.44 16.90 -18.83
C GLY A 612 5.55 15.88 -19.49
N ASN A 613 5.83 15.62 -20.77
CA ASN A 613 5.17 14.56 -21.51
C ASN A 613 6.16 13.92 -22.45
N SER A 614 6.46 12.64 -22.21
CA SER A 614 7.43 11.88 -23.00
C SER A 614 7.08 11.87 -24.49
N ALA A 615 5.80 11.80 -24.83
CA ALA A 615 5.37 11.79 -26.22
C ALA A 615 5.79 13.07 -26.98
N GLN A 616 5.57 14.22 -26.37
CA GLN A 616 5.92 15.53 -26.95
C GLN A 616 7.44 15.78 -26.98
N LEU A 617 8.22 15.10 -26.13
CA LEU A 617 9.68 15.20 -26.14
C LEU A 617 10.31 14.34 -27.24
N TRP A 618 9.87 13.07 -27.37
CA TRP A 618 10.40 12.12 -28.35
C TRP A 618 9.85 12.33 -29.76
N HIS A 619 8.64 12.88 -29.87
CA HIS A 619 8.01 13.24 -31.13
C HIS A 619 7.39 14.64 -31.01
N PRO A 620 8.20 15.70 -31.17
CA PRO A 620 7.74 17.08 -30.97
C PRO A 620 6.70 17.50 -32.00
N THR A 621 5.83 18.46 -31.65
CA THR A 621 4.65 18.80 -32.46
C THR A 621 4.97 19.28 -33.88
N SER A 622 6.17 19.83 -34.12
CA SER A 622 6.61 20.20 -35.47
C SER A 622 6.79 19.01 -36.42
N GLN A 623 6.87 17.79 -35.88
CA GLN A 623 6.97 16.55 -36.64
C GLN A 623 5.62 15.85 -36.82
N TRP A 624 4.55 16.34 -36.20
CA TRP A 624 3.25 15.70 -36.26
C TRP A 624 2.60 15.90 -37.63
N SER A 625 2.01 14.84 -38.17
CA SER A 625 1.35 14.88 -39.47
C SER A 625 -0.14 15.24 -39.32
N SER A 626 -0.67 16.06 -40.23
CA SER A 626 -2.10 16.40 -40.23
C SER A 626 -2.97 15.14 -40.32
N GLY A 627 -3.97 15.03 -39.44
CA GLY A 627 -4.89 13.90 -39.37
C GLY A 627 -4.41 12.70 -38.53
N GLU A 628 -3.17 12.68 -38.06
CA GLU A 628 -2.69 11.66 -37.11
C GLU A 628 -3.40 11.79 -35.76
N LEU A 629 -3.67 10.66 -35.07
CA LEU A 629 -4.23 10.67 -33.73
C LEU A 629 -3.15 10.36 -32.69
N ILE A 630 -2.66 11.41 -32.03
CA ILE A 630 -1.60 11.33 -31.02
C ILE A 630 -2.21 11.15 -29.63
N ARG A 631 -1.71 10.15 -28.90
CA ARG A 631 -2.03 9.86 -27.51
C ARG A 631 -0.97 10.44 -26.58
N LEU A 632 -1.39 11.36 -25.72
CA LEU A 632 -0.53 12.00 -24.73
C LEU A 632 -0.90 11.50 -23.33
N ARG A 633 -0.14 10.54 -22.80
CA ARG A 633 -0.26 10.06 -21.42
C ARG A 633 0.67 10.86 -20.51
N TYR A 634 0.14 11.48 -19.46
CA TYR A 634 0.89 12.34 -18.55
C TYR A 634 1.20 11.65 -17.21
N PRO A 635 2.21 12.12 -16.48
CA PRO A 635 2.39 11.74 -15.07
C PRO A 635 1.11 11.98 -14.25
N PRO A 636 0.86 11.18 -13.19
CA PRO A 636 -0.32 11.35 -12.36
C PRO A 636 -0.42 12.75 -11.75
N ILE A 637 -1.57 13.41 -11.91
CA ILE A 637 -1.84 14.69 -11.27
C ILE A 637 -2.51 14.47 -9.91
N VAL A 638 -2.13 15.29 -8.92
CA VAL A 638 -2.77 15.30 -7.59
C VAL A 638 -3.97 16.25 -7.62
N TYR A 639 -5.10 15.82 -7.09
CA TYR A 639 -6.30 16.64 -7.03
C TYR A 639 -7.15 16.36 -5.78
N SER A 640 -8.06 17.28 -5.48
CA SER A 640 -9.08 17.13 -4.44
C SER A 640 -10.46 17.02 -5.06
N PRO A 641 -11.46 16.42 -4.38
CA PRO A 641 -12.82 16.36 -4.88
C PRO A 641 -13.36 17.74 -5.30
N GLY A 642 -13.98 17.83 -6.47
CA GLY A 642 -14.51 19.07 -7.04
C GLY A 642 -13.52 19.91 -7.83
N PHE A 643 -12.27 19.46 -8.02
CA PHE A 643 -11.33 20.11 -8.93
C PHE A 643 -11.70 19.79 -10.39
N LEU A 644 -11.39 20.69 -11.31
CA LEU A 644 -11.64 20.50 -12.75
C LEU A 644 -10.33 20.20 -13.49
N LEU A 645 -10.42 19.43 -14.58
CA LEU A 645 -9.33 19.20 -15.52
C LEU A 645 -9.32 20.33 -16.56
N GLY A 646 -8.31 21.20 -16.50
CA GLY A 646 -8.02 22.19 -17.53
C GLY A 646 -6.96 21.70 -18.51
N ILE A 647 -7.00 22.22 -19.74
CA ILE A 647 -5.95 22.04 -20.74
C ILE A 647 -5.57 23.39 -21.37
N GLY A 648 -4.29 23.54 -21.67
CA GLY A 648 -3.75 24.66 -22.44
C GLY A 648 -2.67 24.20 -23.40
N ALA A 649 -2.35 25.03 -24.39
CA ALA A 649 -1.26 24.81 -25.33
C ALA A 649 -0.35 26.04 -25.35
N GLN A 650 0.97 25.85 -25.25
CA GLN A 650 1.96 26.94 -25.21
C GLN A 650 3.20 26.59 -26.02
N ILE A 651 4.00 27.59 -26.41
CA ILE A 651 5.25 27.36 -27.15
C ILE A 651 6.36 26.99 -26.16
N GLY A 652 7.10 25.91 -26.46
CA GLY A 652 8.26 25.49 -25.68
C GLY A 652 7.95 24.97 -24.27
N THR A 653 8.97 24.96 -23.41
CA THR A 653 8.94 24.42 -22.04
C THR A 653 8.79 25.49 -20.97
N ASP A 654 8.85 26.78 -21.33
CA ASP A 654 8.79 27.88 -20.37
C ASP A 654 7.34 28.21 -19.97
N ALA A 655 7.06 28.20 -18.67
CA ALA A 655 5.74 28.49 -18.10
C ALA A 655 5.27 29.95 -18.28
N VAL A 656 6.13 30.83 -18.80
CA VAL A 656 5.89 32.28 -18.98
C VAL A 656 5.55 32.64 -20.44
N VAL A 657 5.59 31.67 -21.36
CA VAL A 657 5.35 31.90 -22.79
C VAL A 657 3.85 32.02 -23.08
N PRO A 658 3.41 32.89 -24.01
CA PRO A 658 2.00 33.03 -24.37
C PRO A 658 1.36 31.70 -24.81
N ARG A 659 0.21 31.40 -24.21
CA ARG A 659 -0.67 30.28 -24.57
C ARG A 659 -1.43 30.59 -25.85
N LEU A 660 -1.65 29.56 -26.66
CA LEU A 660 -2.55 29.59 -27.81
C LEU A 660 -3.99 29.85 -27.34
N ARG A 661 -4.76 30.56 -28.17
CA ARG A 661 -6.18 30.74 -27.93
C ARG A 661 -7.02 29.53 -28.35
N VAL A 662 -8.00 29.21 -27.52
CA VAL A 662 -9.09 28.31 -27.85
C VAL A 662 -9.98 29.00 -28.89
N THR A 663 -10.06 28.42 -30.07
CA THR A 663 -10.85 28.93 -31.21
C THR A 663 -12.19 28.24 -31.36
N HIS A 664 -12.26 26.98 -30.92
CA HIS A 664 -13.49 26.20 -30.88
C HIS A 664 -13.47 25.31 -29.64
N ALA A 665 -14.58 25.24 -28.90
CA ALA A 665 -14.71 24.35 -27.76
C ALA A 665 -16.15 23.87 -27.61
N THR A 666 -16.36 22.57 -27.44
CA THR A 666 -17.63 22.00 -26.94
C THR A 666 -17.72 22.00 -25.40
N VAL A 667 -16.71 22.58 -24.74
CA VAL A 667 -16.57 22.65 -23.27
C VAL A 667 -16.29 24.10 -22.83
N PRO A 668 -16.42 24.44 -21.53
CA PRO A 668 -16.16 25.80 -21.04
C PRO A 668 -14.73 26.30 -21.30
N VAL A 669 -14.61 27.60 -21.56
CA VAL A 669 -13.35 28.28 -21.88
C VAL A 669 -13.03 29.34 -20.82
N LEU A 670 -11.79 29.36 -20.34
CA LEU A 670 -11.30 30.27 -19.28
C LEU A 670 -10.08 31.09 -19.73
N ASP A 671 -9.62 32.02 -18.89
CA ASP A 671 -8.42 32.85 -19.07
C ASP A 671 -8.34 33.54 -20.44
N HIS A 672 -9.25 34.49 -20.71
CA HIS A 672 -9.30 35.24 -21.97
C HIS A 672 -9.22 34.34 -23.23
N SER A 673 -9.85 33.17 -23.19
CA SER A 673 -9.80 32.16 -24.26
C SER A 673 -8.46 31.44 -24.43
N ARG A 674 -7.69 31.20 -23.38
CA ARG A 674 -6.39 30.49 -23.46
C ARG A 674 -6.43 29.06 -22.94
N VAL A 675 -7.52 28.68 -22.29
CA VAL A 675 -7.68 27.40 -21.60
C VAL A 675 -9.07 26.84 -21.86
N ALA A 676 -9.19 25.52 -21.98
CA ALA A 676 -10.45 24.81 -21.95
C ALA A 676 -10.54 23.91 -20.70
N VAL A 677 -11.74 23.79 -20.12
CA VAL A 677 -12.03 22.89 -19.00
C VAL A 677 -12.75 21.66 -19.53
N LEU A 678 -12.10 20.50 -19.44
CA LEU A 678 -12.61 19.25 -20.03
C LEU A 678 -13.67 18.57 -19.17
N SER A 679 -13.47 18.53 -17.85
CA SER A 679 -14.36 17.81 -16.94
C SER A 679 -14.10 18.14 -15.47
N GLU A 680 -15.02 17.71 -14.61
CA GLU A 680 -14.70 17.46 -13.20
C GLU A 680 -13.69 16.30 -13.10
N LEU A 681 -12.77 16.39 -12.14
CA LEU A 681 -11.87 15.30 -11.79
C LEU A 681 -12.63 14.27 -10.93
N PRO A 682 -12.39 12.96 -11.15
CA PRO A 682 -13.25 11.87 -10.68
C PRO A 682 -13.26 11.58 -9.16
#